data_AF-A0A671YPZ5-F1
#
_entry.id   AF-A0A671YPZ5-F1
#
_cell.length_a   1.000
_cell.length_b   1.000
_cell.length_c   1.000
_cell.angle_alpha   90.00
_cell.angle_beta   90.00
_cell.angle_gamma   90.00
#
_symmetry.space_group_name_H-M   'P 1'
#
loop_
_entity.id
_entity.type
_entity.pdbx_description
1 polymer ?
#
loop_
_entity_poly.entity_id
_entity_poly.type
_entity_poly.pdbx_seq_one_letter_code
_entity_poly.pdbx_strand_id
1 'polypeptide(L)'
;MVQDAKFKPETEEPLIKYQEIFKPASEDKRTIRSVLTIGVAGIGKSFATMKYMLDWAEDTANKDIYYMFPLSFRELNLKKEENLSLEELIYIFFPGMKTSEITDYDKYRILIVLDGFDECRLELDFSENTSHTDFRKAASVNVLLTNLIQGNLFPKAQIWITSRPAAWNLIPAHTIDWVTEVRGFNDVQKEEYFRKRFSDKELAEKVLSHVKESRSISIMCQIPVFCWMTSKVLEDFVNRDQVGTMPKSLTDMYIYFLLLQCRQANVKYSEDDTGERSETDSCWNQKNQETIISLGKLAFEGLEEGNLFFTEEDLTACGLDITEAAVFSGLLMQIKQEGCGVSEQKLFCFVHLSIQEFLAAFYVSHTFDKKGESLLTKPTSMVADLDFYKTAVDKALLSEHGDWDLFLRFLLGLSLETNQKLLKGLLKEKENNKEINKETIEYIKEKIKEESINADKKINLFYCLNELNDHDLVKEVKKYLSSETTTFENFSTAHWSALTFVLLTSDEKLDVFDLKNYVKSEKVLLGLLPVVRFSNTALLSWCELSEESCKGLKSSVLSSPSSNLTVLDLSHNDLLDSGVEKLADDLKSPCCKLEVLKLSGCQVSERGCSFLAEALESKKICNLNQLDLSYNHPGVNGVTTLSATTPYRDMSLEICFDHSGEHRLKPGLKKYGADLKFDENTVSKRLVLSEGNRTVKTIKKVEERATRAETEDRFKRSQVFCEEGQKGFCYWEVEWKGEVGIAVAYRGVGRKWDSSGGLGCNDESWSLVFSKKRWRPLHGKQKSKQKKMVSQCKKSESPQSKKTESPKCKKSELPQSKKTESPKCKKSESPQSKKTESPKCKKSELPQSKKTESPQCKKTESPKCKKSELPQSKKTESPQSKKTESPKCKKSELPQCKKIALFLDWEGGTLTYYSVTSGELSLIHTFEDKFTEPLFPGFWFRNGSVTLCEID
;
A
#
# COMPACT_ATOMS: atom_id res chain seq x y z
N MET A 1 -21.94 -7.21 7.40
CA MET A 1 -22.27 -6.78 6.00
C MET A 1 -21.48 -5.55 5.52
N VAL A 2 -20.15 -5.63 5.49
CA VAL A 2 -19.31 -5.07 4.42
C VAL A 2 -18.35 -6.21 4.11
N GLN A 3 -18.67 -6.96 3.08
CA GLN A 3 -17.93 -8.09 2.52
C GLN A 3 -18.04 -7.93 0.99
N ASP A 4 -17.24 -8.68 0.23
CA ASP A 4 -17.15 -8.62 -1.24
C ASP A 4 -16.47 -7.38 -1.84
N ALA A 5 -15.78 -6.57 -1.03
CA ALA A 5 -14.57 -5.89 -1.46
C ALA A 5 -13.39 -6.88 -1.43
N LYS A 6 -13.46 -7.96 -2.23
CA LYS A 6 -12.33 -8.88 -2.37
C LYS A 6 -11.18 -8.12 -3.02
N PHE A 7 -10.08 -7.98 -2.29
CA PHE A 7 -8.78 -7.75 -2.92
C PHE A 7 -8.61 -8.86 -3.95
N LYS A 8 -8.48 -8.49 -5.23
CA LYS A 8 -7.83 -9.38 -6.19
C LYS A 8 -6.34 -9.21 -5.92
N PRO A 9 -5.64 -10.17 -5.30
CA PRO A 9 -4.21 -10.25 -5.55
C PRO A 9 -4.03 -10.37 -7.05
N GLU A 10 -3.02 -9.68 -7.59
CA GLU A 10 -2.67 -9.76 -9.01
C GLU A 10 -2.65 -11.23 -9.44
N THR A 11 -3.51 -11.59 -10.40
CA THR A 11 -3.30 -12.79 -11.22
C THR A 11 -1.98 -12.55 -11.92
N GLU A 12 -0.92 -13.21 -11.43
CA GLU A 12 0.50 -12.94 -11.70
C GLU A 12 0.70 -12.11 -12.96
N GLU A 13 0.90 -10.79 -12.80
CA GLU A 13 0.89 -9.87 -13.95
C GLU A 13 1.90 -10.40 -14.98
N PRO A 14 1.43 -10.79 -16.19
CA PRO A 14 2.19 -11.69 -17.04
C PRO A 14 3.51 -11.03 -17.41
N LEU A 15 4.61 -11.73 -17.13
CA LEU A 15 5.96 -11.19 -17.25
C LEU A 15 6.37 -11.09 -18.73
N ILE A 16 5.87 -10.04 -19.38
CA ILE A 16 6.02 -9.75 -20.80
C ILE A 16 7.47 -9.34 -21.11
N LYS A 17 8.04 -9.91 -22.16
CA LYS A 17 9.30 -9.42 -22.74
C LYS A 17 9.01 -8.17 -23.58
N TYR A 18 9.90 -7.19 -23.56
CA TYR A 18 9.74 -5.95 -24.34
C TYR A 18 9.55 -6.20 -25.86
N GLN A 19 10.15 -7.26 -26.42
CA GLN A 19 9.96 -7.73 -27.80
C GLN A 19 8.56 -8.33 -28.09
N GLU A 20 7.68 -8.38 -27.09
CA GLU A 20 6.35 -8.98 -27.13
C GLU A 20 5.26 -7.97 -26.70
N ILE A 21 5.63 -6.71 -26.42
CA ILE A 21 4.75 -5.69 -25.84
C ILE A 21 3.55 -5.28 -26.71
N PHE A 22 3.62 -5.55 -28.03
CA PHE A 22 2.53 -5.35 -29.00
C PHE A 22 1.87 -6.67 -29.47
N LYS A 23 2.16 -7.81 -28.83
CA LYS A 23 1.56 -9.13 -29.15
C LYS A 23 0.46 -9.46 -28.13
N PRO A 24 -0.78 -9.78 -28.54
CA PRO A 24 -1.85 -10.11 -27.60
C PRO A 24 -1.54 -11.40 -26.82
N ALA A 25 -1.89 -11.41 -25.54
CA ALA A 25 -1.61 -12.51 -24.61
C ALA A 25 -2.62 -13.69 -24.68
N SER A 26 -3.62 -13.63 -25.56
CA SER A 26 -4.63 -14.68 -25.76
C SER A 26 -4.95 -14.86 -27.26
N GLU A 27 -5.78 -15.85 -27.60
CA GLU A 27 -6.27 -16.07 -28.97
C GLU A 27 -7.23 -14.96 -29.46
N ASP A 28 -7.58 -13.98 -28.63
CA ASP A 28 -8.38 -12.82 -29.02
C ASP A 28 -7.61 -11.93 -30.01
N LYS A 29 -8.14 -11.82 -31.23
CA LYS A 29 -7.54 -11.08 -32.35
C LYS A 29 -7.66 -9.54 -32.22
N ARG A 30 -7.56 -8.99 -31.01
CA ARG A 30 -7.45 -7.54 -30.79
C ARG A 30 -6.02 -7.10 -31.05
N THR A 31 -5.85 -6.27 -32.09
CA THR A 31 -4.59 -5.59 -32.39
C THR A 31 -4.34 -4.49 -31.35
N ILE A 32 -3.25 -4.61 -30.59
CA ILE A 32 -2.82 -3.57 -29.65
C ILE A 32 -2.29 -2.38 -30.46
N ARG A 33 -2.94 -1.23 -30.31
CA ARG A 33 -2.52 0.04 -30.91
C ARG A 33 -1.68 0.85 -29.92
N SER A 34 -2.18 1.09 -28.71
CA SER A 34 -1.57 2.00 -27.74
C SER A 34 -1.10 1.29 -26.47
N VAL A 35 0.20 1.40 -26.20
CA VAL A 35 0.86 0.92 -24.98
C VAL A 35 1.34 2.11 -24.15
N LEU A 36 1.04 2.10 -22.85
CA LEU A 36 1.60 3.01 -21.86
C LEU A 36 2.55 2.23 -20.93
N THR A 37 3.81 2.65 -20.85
CA THR A 37 4.80 2.08 -19.93
C THR A 37 5.09 3.04 -18.79
N ILE A 38 4.66 2.66 -17.59
CA ILE A 38 4.91 3.39 -16.35
C ILE A 38 6.11 2.84 -15.58
N GLY A 39 6.67 3.67 -14.71
CA GLY A 39 7.75 3.29 -13.80
C GLY A 39 8.48 4.51 -13.23
N VAL A 40 9.23 4.32 -12.15
CA VAL A 40 9.93 5.40 -11.43
C VAL A 40 11.04 6.07 -12.28
N ALA A 41 11.63 7.15 -11.77
CA ALA A 41 12.78 7.80 -12.41
C ALA A 41 13.98 6.84 -12.49
N GLY A 42 14.80 6.93 -13.54
CA GLY A 42 15.99 6.08 -13.72
C GLY A 42 15.75 4.58 -13.95
N ILE A 43 14.50 4.10 -13.96
CA ILE A 43 14.16 2.66 -14.00
C ILE A 43 14.43 1.97 -15.34
N GLY A 44 14.76 2.74 -16.39
CA GLY A 44 15.09 2.22 -17.72
C GLY A 44 13.99 2.32 -18.78
N LYS A 45 12.92 3.11 -18.59
CA LYS A 45 11.83 3.28 -19.57
C LYS A 45 12.34 3.64 -20.98
N SER A 46 13.06 4.76 -21.09
CA SER A 46 13.68 5.22 -22.34
C SER A 46 14.72 4.24 -22.88
N PHE A 47 15.40 3.49 -22.02
CA PHE A 47 16.34 2.46 -22.45
C PHE A 47 15.62 1.25 -23.08
N ALA A 48 14.44 0.89 -22.60
CA ALA A 48 13.63 -0.19 -23.18
C ALA A 48 13.10 0.17 -24.57
N THR A 49 12.64 1.42 -24.77
CA THR A 49 12.22 1.91 -26.09
C THR A 49 13.43 2.04 -27.03
N MET A 50 14.54 2.61 -26.57
CA MET A 50 15.79 2.67 -27.33
C MET A 50 16.31 1.29 -27.74
N LYS A 51 16.28 0.28 -26.85
CA LYS A 51 16.73 -1.07 -27.22
C LYS A 51 15.76 -1.77 -28.19
N TYR A 52 14.45 -1.53 -28.09
CA TYR A 52 13.48 -2.04 -29.07
C TYR A 52 13.70 -1.44 -30.48
N MET A 53 14.05 -0.15 -30.55
CA MET A 53 14.41 0.52 -31.81
C MET A 53 15.79 0.07 -32.33
N LEU A 54 16.76 -0.18 -31.45
CA LEU A 54 18.06 -0.73 -31.83
C LEU A 54 17.93 -2.16 -32.37
N ASP A 55 17.14 -3.02 -31.71
CA ASP A 55 16.85 -4.39 -32.20
C ASP A 55 16.25 -4.39 -33.62
N TRP A 56 15.44 -3.40 -33.93
CA TRP A 56 14.84 -3.18 -35.25
C TRP A 56 15.87 -2.66 -36.27
N ALA A 57 16.66 -1.65 -35.91
CA ALA A 57 17.70 -1.07 -36.77
C ALA A 57 18.85 -2.06 -37.07
N GLU A 58 19.15 -2.97 -36.15
CA GLU A 58 20.11 -4.08 -36.32
C GLU A 58 19.50 -5.30 -37.06
N ASP A 59 18.23 -5.23 -37.48
CA ASP A 59 17.47 -6.33 -38.11
C ASP A 59 17.47 -7.63 -37.28
N THR A 60 17.44 -7.51 -35.95
CA THR A 60 17.41 -8.66 -35.00
C THR A 60 16.00 -9.01 -34.53
N ALA A 61 15.11 -8.02 -34.39
CA ALA A 61 13.70 -8.22 -34.03
C ALA A 61 12.77 -7.22 -34.75
N ASN A 62 11.47 -7.31 -34.51
CA ASN A 62 10.46 -6.31 -34.90
C ASN A 62 10.39 -5.99 -36.42
N LYS A 63 10.80 -6.93 -37.26
CA LYS A 63 10.88 -6.82 -38.74
C LYS A 63 9.55 -6.56 -39.44
N ASP A 64 8.45 -6.65 -38.71
CA ASP A 64 7.09 -6.36 -39.14
C ASP A 64 6.72 -4.87 -39.06
N ILE A 65 7.60 -4.03 -38.51
CA ILE A 65 7.48 -2.56 -38.46
C ILE A 65 8.42 -1.94 -39.51
N TYR A 66 7.89 -1.01 -40.31
CA TYR A 66 8.59 -0.38 -41.44
C TYR A 66 9.22 0.97 -41.08
N TYR A 67 8.61 1.71 -40.15
CA TYR A 67 9.18 2.94 -39.58
C TYR A 67 8.98 3.00 -38.07
N MET A 68 10.00 3.49 -37.37
CA MET A 68 9.93 3.89 -35.97
C MET A 68 10.27 5.37 -35.85
N PHE A 69 9.38 6.16 -35.24
CA PHE A 69 9.59 7.59 -35.01
C PHE A 69 9.63 7.87 -33.49
N PRO A 70 10.83 7.95 -32.88
CA PRO A 70 10.98 8.46 -31.52
C PRO A 70 10.80 9.97 -31.43
N LEU A 71 9.91 10.41 -30.56
CA LEU A 71 9.70 11.82 -30.23
C LEU A 71 9.75 11.96 -28.70
N SER A 72 10.71 12.70 -28.16
CA SER A 72 10.70 13.01 -26.72
C SER A 72 9.76 14.17 -26.44
N PHE A 73 8.98 14.08 -25.36
CA PHE A 73 8.18 15.21 -24.88
C PHE A 73 9.05 16.43 -24.52
N ARG A 74 10.30 16.21 -24.10
CA ARG A 74 11.28 17.30 -23.90
C ARG A 74 11.46 18.13 -25.17
N GLU A 75 11.64 17.45 -26.31
CA GLU A 75 11.90 18.08 -27.61
C GLU A 75 10.63 18.66 -28.22
N LEU A 76 9.48 17.99 -28.03
CA LEU A 76 8.17 18.48 -28.45
C LEU A 76 7.78 19.77 -27.71
N ASN A 77 8.19 19.95 -26.45
CA ASN A 77 7.98 21.21 -25.71
C ASN A 77 8.63 22.42 -26.39
N LEU A 78 9.79 22.24 -27.06
CA LEU A 78 10.47 23.32 -27.81
C LEU A 78 9.64 23.82 -29.01
N LYS A 79 8.58 23.09 -29.37
CA LYS A 79 7.68 23.38 -30.49
C LYS A 79 6.27 23.79 -30.05
N LYS A 80 6.06 24.09 -28.75
CA LYS A 80 4.75 24.45 -28.17
C LYS A 80 4.00 25.55 -28.93
N GLU A 81 4.70 26.61 -29.32
CA GLU A 81 4.12 27.80 -29.96
C GLU A 81 4.06 27.71 -31.50
N GLU A 82 4.56 26.63 -32.10
CA GLU A 82 4.55 26.43 -33.56
C GLU A 82 3.26 25.73 -34.02
N ASN A 83 2.66 26.25 -35.10
CA ASN A 83 1.58 25.57 -35.81
C ASN A 83 2.19 24.77 -36.97
N LEU A 84 2.11 23.45 -36.88
CA LEU A 84 2.76 22.49 -37.78
C LEU A 84 1.74 21.41 -38.19
N SER A 85 1.93 20.79 -39.34
CA SER A 85 1.33 19.48 -39.63
C SER A 85 2.15 18.35 -38.99
N LEU A 86 1.58 17.15 -38.87
CA LEU A 86 2.36 15.99 -38.41
C LEU A 86 3.41 15.56 -39.46
N GLU A 87 3.18 15.86 -40.74
CA GLU A 87 4.17 15.73 -41.81
C GLU A 87 5.38 16.65 -41.57
N GLU A 88 5.16 17.93 -41.29
CA GLU A 88 6.22 18.89 -40.96
C GLU A 88 6.93 18.56 -39.66
N LEU A 89 6.21 18.08 -38.63
CA LEU A 89 6.80 17.65 -37.36
C LEU A 89 7.77 16.46 -37.57
N ILE A 90 7.37 15.45 -38.34
CA ILE A 90 8.25 14.34 -38.73
C ILE A 90 9.43 14.86 -39.57
N TYR A 91 9.22 15.82 -40.47
CA TYR A 91 10.29 16.42 -41.27
C TYR A 91 11.26 17.33 -40.48
N ILE A 92 10.89 17.79 -39.28
CA ILE A 92 11.78 18.50 -38.37
C ILE A 92 12.69 17.52 -37.62
N PHE A 93 12.13 16.46 -37.02
CA PHE A 93 12.89 15.48 -36.26
C PHE A 93 13.63 14.45 -37.14
N PHE A 94 13.13 14.19 -38.35
CA PHE A 94 13.69 13.23 -39.30
C PHE A 94 13.85 13.86 -40.70
N PRO A 95 14.84 14.74 -40.91
CA PRO A 95 15.01 15.49 -42.15
C PRO A 95 15.08 14.64 -43.43
N GLY A 96 15.63 13.42 -43.35
CA GLY A 96 15.67 12.47 -44.47
C GLY A 96 14.30 11.99 -44.97
N MET A 97 13.24 12.16 -44.18
CA MET A 97 11.87 11.88 -44.62
C MET A 97 11.37 12.89 -45.67
N LYS A 98 11.94 14.10 -45.74
CA LYS A 98 11.61 15.11 -46.78
C LYS A 98 11.88 14.62 -48.21
N THR A 99 12.76 13.63 -48.37
CA THR A 99 13.12 13.00 -49.64
C THR A 99 12.48 11.62 -49.84
N SER A 100 11.51 11.23 -48.99
CA SER A 100 10.80 9.96 -49.13
C SER A 100 9.74 10.00 -50.24
N GLU A 101 9.70 8.97 -51.08
CA GLU A 101 8.64 8.80 -52.08
C GLU A 101 7.30 8.33 -51.47
N ILE A 102 7.27 8.03 -50.17
CA ILE A 102 6.09 7.51 -49.47
C ILE A 102 5.10 8.65 -49.19
N THR A 103 4.05 8.68 -50.01
CA THR A 103 2.94 9.64 -49.93
C THR A 103 1.73 9.16 -49.11
N ASP A 104 1.72 7.87 -48.75
CA ASP A 104 0.65 7.19 -48.02
C ASP A 104 1.25 6.28 -46.93
N TYR A 105 1.32 6.83 -45.72
CA TYR A 105 1.83 6.18 -44.52
C TYR A 105 0.93 5.04 -44.02
N ASP A 106 -0.36 5.07 -44.36
CA ASP A 106 -1.39 4.15 -43.87
C ASP A 106 -1.32 2.76 -44.56
N LYS A 107 -0.38 2.58 -45.50
CA LYS A 107 0.02 1.28 -46.07
C LYS A 107 1.05 0.52 -45.24
N TYR A 108 1.77 1.21 -44.35
CA TYR A 108 2.92 0.69 -43.63
C TYR A 108 2.59 0.49 -42.14
N ARG A 109 3.24 -0.48 -41.48
CA ARG A 109 3.21 -0.56 -40.02
C ARG A 109 4.23 0.40 -39.46
N ILE A 110 3.75 1.38 -38.71
CA ILE A 110 4.52 2.47 -38.13
C ILE A 110 4.37 2.39 -36.61
N LEU A 111 5.48 2.57 -35.90
CA LEU A 111 5.49 2.77 -34.46
C LEU A 111 5.93 4.21 -34.17
N ILE A 112 5.15 4.94 -33.37
CA ILE A 112 5.56 6.22 -32.80
C ILE A 112 5.84 6.00 -31.32
N VAL A 113 7.04 6.38 -30.87
CA VAL A 113 7.43 6.34 -29.46
C VAL A 113 7.34 7.76 -28.91
N LEU A 114 6.55 7.95 -27.86
CA LEU A 114 6.36 9.23 -27.18
C LEU A 114 7.00 9.13 -25.78
N ASP A 115 8.28 9.50 -25.68
CA ASP A 115 9.08 9.24 -24.47
C ASP A 115 9.05 10.42 -23.49
N GLY A 116 8.83 10.13 -22.19
CA GLY A 116 8.86 11.12 -21.11
C GLY A 116 7.59 11.96 -20.96
N PHE A 117 6.39 11.35 -21.02
CA PHE A 117 5.12 12.06 -20.87
C PHE A 117 5.00 12.85 -19.55
N ASP A 118 5.68 12.40 -18.48
CA ASP A 118 5.81 13.14 -17.22
C ASP A 118 6.55 14.49 -17.33
N GLU A 119 7.14 14.79 -18.48
CA GLU A 119 7.86 16.04 -18.78
C GLU A 119 7.12 16.89 -19.83
N CYS A 120 5.88 16.51 -20.20
CA CYS A 120 5.03 17.24 -21.14
C CYS A 120 4.52 18.58 -20.56
N ARG A 121 4.72 19.69 -21.29
CA ARG A 121 4.21 21.05 -20.95
C ARG A 121 3.23 21.59 -21.98
N LEU A 122 2.71 20.69 -22.81
CA LEU A 122 1.69 20.93 -23.80
C LEU A 122 0.33 20.65 -23.17
N GLU A 123 -0.63 21.56 -23.34
CA GLU A 123 -1.98 21.41 -22.78
C GLU A 123 -2.79 20.44 -23.64
N LEU A 124 -2.68 19.14 -23.32
CA LEU A 124 -3.33 18.04 -24.04
C LEU A 124 -4.79 17.85 -23.57
N ASP A 125 -5.71 18.66 -24.09
CA ASP A 125 -7.14 18.49 -23.80
C ASP A 125 -7.75 17.32 -24.58
N PHE A 126 -8.01 16.21 -23.88
CA PHE A 126 -8.71 15.05 -24.43
C PHE A 126 -10.25 15.20 -24.47
N SER A 127 -10.82 16.31 -23.99
CA SER A 127 -12.27 16.45 -23.71
C SER A 127 -13.06 17.34 -24.69
N GLU A 128 -12.59 18.54 -25.05
CA GLU A 128 -13.23 19.43 -26.05
C GLU A 128 -12.50 19.42 -27.40
N ASN A 129 -11.90 18.27 -27.72
CA ASN A 129 -10.97 18.13 -28.83
C ASN A 129 -11.61 18.41 -30.22
N THR A 130 -10.99 19.28 -31.01
CA THR A 130 -11.31 19.37 -32.44
C THR A 130 -10.72 18.18 -33.17
N SER A 131 -11.58 17.36 -33.79
CA SER A 131 -11.15 16.17 -34.52
C SER A 131 -10.25 16.56 -35.70
N HIS A 132 -8.99 16.13 -35.62
CA HIS A 132 -7.95 16.43 -36.59
C HIS A 132 -7.41 15.11 -37.17
N THR A 133 -7.80 14.84 -38.42
CA THR A 133 -7.55 13.55 -39.10
C THR A 133 -6.60 13.66 -40.30
N ASP A 134 -6.31 14.88 -40.76
CA ASP A 134 -5.44 15.14 -41.92
C ASP A 134 -3.99 15.34 -41.47
N PHE A 135 -3.13 14.40 -41.84
CA PHE A 135 -1.69 14.39 -41.60
C PHE A 135 -0.95 15.65 -42.09
N ARG A 136 -1.44 16.31 -43.15
CA ARG A 136 -0.81 17.49 -43.78
C ARG A 136 -1.40 18.82 -43.34
N LYS A 137 -2.46 18.82 -42.54
CA LYS A 137 -3.09 20.05 -42.08
C LYS A 137 -2.37 20.57 -40.85
N ALA A 138 -1.99 21.85 -40.85
CA ALA A 138 -1.35 22.45 -39.69
C ALA A 138 -2.31 22.61 -38.49
N ALA A 139 -1.79 22.40 -37.29
CA ALA A 139 -2.39 22.69 -35.99
C ALA A 139 -1.29 22.94 -34.94
N SER A 140 -1.65 23.37 -33.74
CA SER A 140 -0.71 23.43 -32.62
C SER A 140 -0.28 22.02 -32.18
N VAL A 141 0.95 21.88 -31.70
CA VAL A 141 1.56 20.56 -31.39
C VAL A 141 0.74 19.77 -30.35
N ASN A 142 0.08 20.44 -29.40
CA ASN A 142 -0.84 19.79 -28.46
C ASN A 142 -2.02 19.10 -29.18
N VAL A 143 -2.68 19.78 -30.11
CA VAL A 143 -3.82 19.24 -30.88
C VAL A 143 -3.39 18.06 -31.76
N LEU A 144 -2.20 18.12 -32.36
CA LEU A 144 -1.63 16.98 -33.09
C LEU A 144 -1.46 15.75 -32.18
N LEU A 145 -0.79 15.93 -31.03
CA LEU A 145 -0.46 14.83 -30.12
C LEU A 145 -1.72 14.23 -29.47
N THR A 146 -2.70 15.03 -29.07
CA THR A 146 -3.95 14.49 -28.49
C THR A 146 -4.74 13.70 -29.54
N ASN A 147 -4.85 14.20 -30.77
CA ASN A 147 -5.52 13.47 -31.87
C ASN A 147 -4.76 12.20 -32.29
N LEU A 148 -3.42 12.22 -32.21
CA LEU A 148 -2.57 11.05 -32.44
C LEU A 148 -2.79 9.98 -31.35
N ILE A 149 -2.74 10.35 -30.06
CA ILE A 149 -2.97 9.42 -28.95
C ILE A 149 -4.38 8.83 -29.03
N GLN A 150 -5.41 9.66 -29.26
CA GLN A 150 -6.80 9.21 -29.46
C GLN A 150 -7.02 8.35 -30.71
N GLY A 151 -6.14 8.41 -31.71
CA GLY A 151 -6.26 7.65 -32.96
C GLY A 151 -7.15 8.29 -34.03
N ASN A 152 -7.48 9.57 -33.89
CA ASN A 152 -8.03 10.38 -34.98
C ASN A 152 -6.97 10.62 -36.08
N LEU A 153 -5.72 10.81 -35.65
CA LEU A 153 -4.55 11.00 -36.50
C LEU A 153 -3.70 9.72 -36.48
N PHE A 154 -3.28 9.24 -37.67
CA PHE A 154 -2.62 7.93 -37.84
C PHE A 154 -3.32 6.78 -37.07
N PRO A 155 -4.55 6.39 -37.49
CA PRO A 155 -5.33 5.36 -36.80
C PRO A 155 -4.65 3.98 -36.79
N LYS A 156 -3.87 3.64 -37.82
CA LYS A 156 -3.15 2.35 -37.93
C LYS A 156 -1.77 2.33 -37.26
N ALA A 157 -1.21 3.48 -36.90
CA ALA A 157 0.10 3.52 -36.25
C ALA A 157 -0.01 2.97 -34.82
N GLN A 158 0.97 2.17 -34.43
CA GLN A 158 1.14 1.75 -33.05
C GLN A 158 1.82 2.89 -32.29
N ILE A 159 1.45 3.05 -31.02
CA ILE A 159 1.93 4.13 -30.14
C ILE A 159 2.47 3.51 -28.86
N TRP A 160 3.69 3.89 -28.49
CA TRP A 160 4.30 3.54 -27.21
C TRP A 160 4.61 4.81 -26.44
N ILE A 161 3.88 5.07 -25.36
CA ILE A 161 4.11 6.20 -24.46
C ILE A 161 4.89 5.71 -23.23
N THR A 162 5.86 6.48 -22.76
CA THR A 162 6.51 6.23 -21.45
C THR A 162 6.19 7.35 -20.46
N SER A 163 6.02 7.02 -19.17
CA SER A 163 5.65 8.02 -18.14
C SER A 163 6.07 7.63 -16.71
N ARG A 164 6.09 8.58 -15.78
CA ARG A 164 6.07 8.32 -14.33
C ARG A 164 4.63 8.05 -13.85
N PRO A 165 4.44 7.27 -12.77
CA PRO A 165 3.11 7.02 -12.20
C PRO A 165 2.32 8.28 -11.78
N ALA A 166 2.97 9.43 -11.55
CA ALA A 166 2.26 10.68 -11.21
C ALA A 166 1.41 11.22 -12.39
N ALA A 167 1.98 11.23 -13.60
CA ALA A 167 1.37 11.87 -14.78
C ALA A 167 0.38 10.98 -15.55
N TRP A 168 0.30 9.67 -15.25
CA TRP A 168 -0.50 8.72 -16.05
C TRP A 168 -2.00 9.06 -16.11
N ASN A 169 -2.55 9.62 -15.03
CA ASN A 169 -3.98 9.98 -14.91
C ASN A 169 -4.43 11.06 -15.91
N LEU A 170 -3.49 11.81 -16.51
CA LEU A 170 -3.78 12.85 -17.50
C LEU A 170 -4.21 12.24 -18.85
N ILE A 171 -3.89 10.97 -19.12
CA ILE A 171 -4.33 10.25 -20.31
C ILE A 171 -5.59 9.45 -19.97
N PRO A 172 -6.72 9.65 -20.67
CA PRO A 172 -7.94 8.89 -20.39
C PRO A 172 -7.75 7.39 -20.65
N ALA A 173 -8.07 6.56 -19.66
CA ALA A 173 -7.88 5.11 -19.68
C ALA A 173 -8.63 4.34 -20.81
N HIS A 174 -9.44 5.02 -21.62
CA HIS A 174 -10.08 4.44 -22.82
C HIS A 174 -9.28 4.67 -24.11
N THR A 175 -8.19 5.43 -24.07
CA THR A 175 -7.30 5.70 -25.22
C THR A 175 -6.06 4.79 -25.25
N ILE A 176 -5.79 4.09 -24.16
CA ILE A 176 -4.70 3.13 -23.98
C ILE A 176 -5.28 1.71 -24.01
N ASP A 177 -4.79 0.86 -24.92
CA ASP A 177 -5.17 -0.56 -24.93
C ASP A 177 -4.53 -1.29 -23.74
N TRP A 178 -3.21 -1.13 -23.57
CA TRP A 178 -2.38 -1.87 -22.61
C TRP A 178 -1.52 -0.93 -21.74
N VAL A 179 -1.49 -1.20 -20.43
CA VAL A 179 -0.56 -0.56 -19.48
C VAL A 179 0.47 -1.59 -19.03
N THR A 180 1.72 -1.18 -18.87
CA THR A 180 2.85 -2.01 -18.47
C THR A 180 3.71 -1.29 -17.43
N GLU A 181 4.29 -2.00 -16.46
CA GLU A 181 5.16 -1.42 -15.44
C GLU A 181 6.60 -1.95 -15.56
N VAL A 182 7.60 -1.06 -15.56
CA VAL A 182 9.01 -1.44 -15.42
C VAL A 182 9.36 -1.50 -13.94
N ARG A 183 9.44 -2.72 -13.39
CA ARG A 183 9.73 -2.98 -11.95
C ARG A 183 11.23 -3.05 -11.59
N GLY A 184 12.15 -2.76 -12.52
CA GLY A 184 13.60 -2.69 -12.29
C GLY A 184 14.37 -4.01 -12.42
N PHE A 185 15.58 -4.07 -11.86
CA PHE A 185 16.43 -5.26 -11.86
C PHE A 185 16.16 -6.17 -10.65
N ASN A 186 15.97 -7.46 -10.91
CA ASN A 186 16.00 -8.49 -9.88
C ASN A 186 17.45 -8.77 -9.40
N ASP A 187 17.61 -9.55 -8.32
CA ASP A 187 18.93 -9.79 -7.72
C ASP A 187 19.95 -10.44 -8.69
N VAL A 188 19.50 -11.34 -9.57
CA VAL A 188 20.38 -11.97 -10.59
C VAL A 188 20.82 -10.95 -11.64
N GLN A 189 19.90 -10.12 -12.12
CA GLN A 189 20.18 -9.06 -13.09
C GLN A 189 21.12 -7.98 -12.54
N LYS A 190 21.02 -7.66 -11.23
CA LYS A 190 22.01 -6.79 -10.56
C LYS A 190 23.41 -7.38 -10.61
N GLU A 191 23.59 -8.65 -10.25
CA GLU A 191 24.91 -9.29 -10.34
C GLU A 191 25.43 -9.35 -11.78
N GLU A 192 24.55 -9.68 -12.74
CA GLU A 192 24.88 -9.73 -14.16
C GLU A 192 25.32 -8.36 -14.70
N TYR A 193 24.67 -7.27 -14.29
CA TYR A 193 25.06 -5.91 -14.63
C TYR A 193 26.49 -5.61 -14.17
N PHE A 194 26.79 -5.81 -12.88
CA PHE A 194 28.13 -5.51 -12.35
C PHE A 194 29.22 -6.39 -13.00
N ARG A 195 28.94 -7.68 -13.26
CA ARG A 195 29.86 -8.58 -13.98
C ARG A 195 30.09 -8.19 -15.45
N LYS A 196 29.10 -7.59 -16.13
CA LYS A 196 29.23 -7.11 -17.52
C LYS A 196 29.86 -5.71 -17.63
N ARG A 197 29.83 -4.93 -16.55
CA ARG A 197 30.25 -3.52 -16.51
C ARG A 197 31.77 -3.32 -16.39
N PHE A 198 32.52 -4.33 -15.95
CA PHE A 198 33.98 -4.25 -15.84
C PHE A 198 34.64 -5.36 -16.66
N SER A 199 35.70 -5.01 -17.40
CA SER A 199 36.51 -5.98 -18.15
C SER A 199 37.39 -6.84 -17.23
N ASP A 200 37.79 -6.28 -16.07
CA ASP A 200 38.47 -7.01 -15.00
C ASP A 200 37.44 -7.69 -14.08
N LYS A 201 37.62 -9.01 -13.91
CA LYS A 201 36.77 -9.87 -13.08
C LYS A 201 37.06 -9.74 -11.59
N GLU A 202 38.29 -9.42 -11.20
CA GLU A 202 38.63 -9.23 -9.79
C GLU A 202 38.03 -7.92 -9.28
N LEU A 203 38.16 -6.83 -10.03
CA LEU A 203 37.44 -5.58 -9.76
C LEU A 203 35.92 -5.79 -9.76
N ALA A 204 35.36 -6.57 -10.70
CA ALA A 204 33.92 -6.83 -10.75
C ALA A 204 33.39 -7.53 -9.49
N GLU A 205 34.03 -8.62 -9.04
CA GLU A 205 33.58 -9.32 -7.82
C GLU A 205 33.90 -8.53 -6.54
N LYS A 206 34.98 -7.72 -6.50
CA LYS A 206 35.24 -6.78 -5.39
C LYS A 206 34.13 -5.73 -5.27
N VAL A 207 33.77 -5.07 -6.37
CA VAL A 207 32.66 -4.09 -6.39
C VAL A 207 31.34 -4.79 -6.01
N LEU A 208 31.11 -6.01 -6.50
CA LEU A 208 29.90 -6.77 -6.18
C LEU A 208 29.84 -7.24 -4.71
N SER A 209 30.97 -7.48 -4.04
CA SER A 209 30.98 -7.78 -2.59
C SER A 209 30.48 -6.56 -1.80
N HIS A 210 31.06 -5.38 -2.06
CA HIS A 210 30.68 -4.14 -1.39
C HIS A 210 29.20 -3.78 -1.62
N VAL A 211 28.66 -4.05 -2.83
CA VAL A 211 27.23 -3.91 -3.14
C VAL A 211 26.35 -4.89 -2.35
N LYS A 212 26.84 -6.10 -2.04
CA LYS A 212 26.13 -7.10 -1.23
C LYS A 212 26.24 -6.82 0.28
N GLU A 213 27.35 -6.24 0.72
CA GLU A 213 27.61 -5.84 2.11
C GLU A 213 26.74 -4.63 2.52
N SER A 214 26.55 -3.65 1.62
CA SER A 214 25.68 -2.50 1.87
C SER A 214 24.23 -2.76 1.46
N ARG A 215 23.37 -3.03 2.45
CA ARG A 215 21.91 -3.23 2.28
C ARG A 215 21.25 -2.11 1.46
N SER A 216 21.52 -0.84 1.80
CA SER A 216 20.89 0.30 1.11
C SER A 216 21.32 0.41 -0.35
N ILE A 217 22.60 0.16 -0.65
CA ILE A 217 23.11 0.16 -2.04
C ILE A 217 22.52 -1.01 -2.84
N SER A 218 22.42 -2.21 -2.27
CA SER A 218 21.76 -3.36 -2.94
C SER A 218 20.29 -3.08 -3.30
N ILE A 219 19.59 -2.29 -2.47
CA ILE A 219 18.20 -1.88 -2.72
C ILE A 219 18.15 -0.77 -3.76
N MET A 220 18.98 0.28 -3.65
CA MET A 220 19.07 1.34 -4.67
C MET A 220 19.38 0.75 -6.06
N CYS A 221 20.27 -0.24 -6.13
CA CYS A 221 20.61 -0.95 -7.37
C CYS A 221 19.45 -1.77 -7.98
N GLN A 222 18.24 -1.80 -7.42
CA GLN A 222 17.07 -2.26 -8.17
C GLN A 222 16.73 -1.31 -9.33
N ILE A 223 17.15 -0.04 -9.25
CA ILE A 223 16.97 0.97 -10.30
C ILE A 223 18.27 1.07 -11.12
N PRO A 224 18.27 0.84 -12.45
CA PRO A 224 19.49 0.77 -13.26
C PRO A 224 20.38 2.02 -13.25
N VAL A 225 19.82 3.23 -13.07
CA VAL A 225 20.63 4.46 -12.93
C VAL A 225 21.54 4.41 -11.70
N PHE A 226 21.10 3.78 -10.61
CA PHE A 226 21.94 3.58 -9.42
C PHE A 226 22.98 2.50 -9.65
N CYS A 227 22.68 1.42 -10.40
CA CYS A 227 23.72 0.47 -10.81
C CYS A 227 24.87 1.15 -11.55
N TRP A 228 24.55 2.07 -12.48
CA TRP A 228 25.55 2.85 -13.20
C TRP A 228 26.36 3.76 -12.27
N MET A 229 25.71 4.59 -11.45
CA MET A 229 26.38 5.53 -10.55
C MET A 229 27.21 4.79 -9.48
N THR A 230 26.67 3.73 -8.88
CA THR A 230 27.37 2.83 -7.95
C THR A 230 28.56 2.16 -8.62
N SER A 231 28.44 1.71 -9.87
CA SER A 231 29.60 1.15 -10.59
C SER A 231 30.73 2.16 -10.80
N LYS A 232 30.44 3.47 -10.83
CA LYS A 232 31.45 4.51 -11.01
C LYS A 232 32.08 4.94 -9.69
N VAL A 233 31.27 5.13 -8.65
CA VAL A 233 31.77 5.49 -7.31
C VAL A 233 32.57 4.36 -6.67
N LEU A 234 32.13 3.10 -6.79
CA LEU A 234 32.85 1.97 -6.20
C LEU A 234 34.10 1.58 -7.01
N GLU A 235 34.15 1.91 -8.30
CA GLU A 235 35.36 1.82 -9.13
C GLU A 235 36.45 2.78 -8.62
N ASP A 236 36.11 4.04 -8.26
CA ASP A 236 37.07 4.96 -7.62
C ASP A 236 37.41 4.56 -6.18
N PHE A 237 36.44 4.07 -5.40
CA PHE A 237 36.64 3.66 -4.01
C PHE A 237 37.60 2.47 -3.87
N VAL A 238 37.41 1.42 -4.67
CA VAL A 238 38.29 0.23 -4.70
C VAL A 238 39.67 0.57 -5.27
N ASN A 239 39.76 1.43 -6.29
CA ASN A 239 41.05 1.82 -6.89
C ASN A 239 41.90 2.76 -6.00
N ARG A 240 41.32 3.32 -4.92
CA ARG A 240 42.03 4.20 -3.96
C ARG A 240 42.32 3.52 -2.60
N ASP A 241 41.99 2.24 -2.43
CA ASP A 241 42.07 1.51 -1.14
C ASP A 241 41.47 2.32 0.04
N GLN A 242 40.35 3.02 -0.20
CA GLN A 242 39.81 3.95 0.80
C GLN A 242 39.24 3.21 2.02
N VAL A 243 39.89 3.37 3.17
CA VAL A 243 39.38 2.98 4.50
C VAL A 243 38.29 3.96 4.99
N GLY A 244 37.43 4.40 4.06
CA GLY A 244 36.36 5.36 4.28
C GLY A 244 35.01 4.69 4.59
N THR A 245 34.05 5.49 5.04
CA THR A 245 32.67 5.02 5.19
C THR A 245 31.97 4.92 3.84
N MET A 246 31.57 3.70 3.48
CA MET A 246 30.70 3.40 2.33
C MET A 246 29.46 4.32 2.30
N PRO A 247 28.97 4.78 1.12
CA PRO A 247 27.74 5.56 1.05
C PRO A 247 26.56 4.81 1.67
N LYS A 248 25.76 5.49 2.50
CA LYS A 248 24.57 4.92 3.16
C LYS A 248 23.27 5.47 2.59
N SER A 249 23.14 6.79 2.57
CA SER A 249 21.94 7.51 2.11
C SER A 249 21.93 7.69 0.59
N LEU A 250 20.83 8.20 0.05
CA LEU A 250 20.79 8.61 -1.35
C LEU A 250 21.68 9.84 -1.55
N THR A 251 21.65 10.79 -0.62
CA THR A 251 22.43 12.04 -0.71
C THR A 251 23.94 11.78 -0.69
N ASP A 252 24.41 10.84 0.15
CA ASP A 252 25.82 10.43 0.19
C ASP A 252 26.27 9.96 -1.21
N MET A 253 25.42 9.16 -1.88
CA MET A 253 25.70 8.56 -3.18
C MET A 253 25.96 9.63 -4.26
N TYR A 254 25.21 10.74 -4.26
CA TYR A 254 25.43 11.87 -5.17
C TYR A 254 26.63 12.73 -4.77
N ILE A 255 26.93 12.88 -3.47
CA ILE A 255 28.14 13.58 -3.00
C ILE A 255 29.39 12.83 -3.48
N TYR A 256 29.46 11.50 -3.27
CA TYR A 256 30.58 10.70 -3.76
C TYR A 256 30.70 10.70 -5.29
N PHE A 257 29.57 10.75 -6.01
CA PHE A 257 29.58 10.92 -7.47
C PHE A 257 30.09 12.29 -7.92
N LEU A 258 29.68 13.38 -7.25
CA LEU A 258 30.19 14.73 -7.50
C LEU A 258 31.71 14.83 -7.25
N LEU A 259 32.18 14.30 -6.12
CA LEU A 259 33.61 14.23 -5.78
C LEU A 259 34.41 13.48 -6.87
N LEU A 260 33.86 12.40 -7.41
CA LEU A 260 34.44 11.67 -8.54
C LEU A 260 34.50 12.50 -9.83
N GLN A 261 33.44 13.24 -10.17
CA GLN A 261 33.46 14.12 -11.35
C GLN A 261 34.51 15.23 -11.21
N CYS A 262 34.64 15.86 -10.04
CA CYS A 262 35.68 16.86 -9.77
C CYS A 262 37.11 16.29 -9.87
N ARG A 263 37.34 15.07 -9.37
CA ARG A 263 38.63 14.35 -9.55
C ARG A 263 38.93 14.09 -11.04
N GLN A 264 37.93 13.70 -11.82
CA GLN A 264 38.09 13.46 -13.27
C GLN A 264 38.30 14.76 -14.05
N ALA A 265 37.70 15.87 -13.62
CA ALA A 265 37.95 17.19 -14.20
C ALA A 265 39.42 17.63 -14.03
N ASN A 266 40.01 17.42 -12.85
CA ASN A 266 41.42 17.74 -12.59
C ASN A 266 42.38 16.99 -13.53
N VAL A 267 42.16 15.69 -13.74
CA VAL A 267 43.00 14.85 -14.61
C VAL A 267 42.88 15.24 -16.09
N LYS A 268 41.77 15.84 -16.52
CA LYS A 268 41.58 16.32 -17.90
C LYS A 268 42.32 17.63 -18.23
N TYR A 269 42.79 18.39 -17.23
CA TYR A 269 43.31 19.76 -17.38
C TYR A 269 44.70 20.00 -16.76
N SER A 270 45.39 18.96 -16.31
CA SER A 270 46.78 19.07 -15.83
C SER A 270 47.78 19.14 -16.99
N GLU A 271 47.80 20.26 -17.72
CA GLU A 271 48.74 20.54 -18.82
C GLU A 271 49.89 21.51 -18.44
N ASP A 272 49.93 22.04 -17.22
CA ASP A 272 51.04 22.90 -16.77
C ASP A 272 52.28 22.08 -16.32
N ASP A 273 53.43 22.44 -16.88
CA ASP A 273 54.66 21.66 -16.88
C ASP A 273 55.54 21.88 -15.62
N THR A 274 55.39 21.00 -14.62
CA THR A 274 56.46 20.68 -13.65
C THR A 274 56.40 19.23 -13.18
N GLY A 275 57.56 18.57 -13.15
CA GLY A 275 57.69 17.12 -12.88
C GLY A 275 57.48 16.65 -11.44
N GLU A 276 56.78 17.39 -10.58
CA GLU A 276 56.51 16.98 -9.20
C GLU A 276 55.07 16.48 -9.02
N ARG A 277 54.91 15.16 -8.86
CA ARG A 277 53.66 14.55 -8.40
C ARG A 277 53.42 14.85 -6.91
N SER A 278 53.05 16.10 -6.62
CA SER A 278 52.42 16.47 -5.35
C SER A 278 51.09 15.71 -5.18
N GLU A 279 50.64 15.53 -3.93
CA GLU A 279 49.64 14.52 -3.57
C GLU A 279 48.24 14.83 -4.14
N THR A 280 47.86 14.12 -5.20
CA THR A 280 46.68 14.42 -6.05
C THR A 280 45.34 13.96 -5.47
N ASP A 281 45.01 14.35 -4.23
CA ASP A 281 43.77 13.94 -3.54
C ASP A 281 42.79 15.09 -3.23
N SER A 282 43.21 16.36 -3.37
CA SER A 282 42.25 17.48 -3.35
C SER A 282 41.41 17.51 -4.63
N CYS A 283 40.17 17.03 -4.54
CA CYS A 283 39.17 17.17 -5.60
C CYS A 283 38.73 18.64 -5.83
N TRP A 284 38.95 19.52 -4.85
CA TRP A 284 38.61 20.93 -4.93
C TRP A 284 39.82 21.78 -5.32
N ASN A 285 39.73 22.39 -6.51
CA ASN A 285 40.49 23.58 -6.90
C ASN A 285 39.49 24.73 -7.17
N GLN A 286 39.98 25.96 -7.36
CA GLN A 286 39.12 27.13 -7.56
C GLN A 286 38.18 26.95 -8.78
N LYS A 287 38.71 26.46 -9.91
CA LYS A 287 37.94 26.22 -11.14
C LYS A 287 36.75 25.29 -10.89
N ASN A 288 36.97 24.10 -10.33
CA ASN A 288 35.90 23.16 -10.00
C ASN A 288 34.86 23.78 -9.04
N GLN A 289 35.30 24.58 -8.06
CA GLN A 289 34.36 25.23 -7.14
C GLN A 289 33.45 26.22 -7.89
N GLU A 290 34.02 27.06 -8.75
CA GLU A 290 33.29 28.04 -9.55
C GLU A 290 32.35 27.34 -10.56
N THR A 291 32.84 26.38 -11.36
CA THR A 291 32.01 25.64 -12.32
C THR A 291 30.87 24.87 -11.64
N ILE A 292 31.09 24.23 -10.47
CA ILE A 292 30.02 23.51 -9.74
C ILE A 292 28.99 24.46 -9.12
N ILE A 293 29.39 25.65 -8.64
CA ILE A 293 28.44 26.67 -8.16
C ILE A 293 27.58 27.18 -9.33
N SER A 294 28.18 27.47 -10.49
CA SER A 294 27.45 27.96 -11.67
C SER A 294 26.55 26.87 -12.30
N LEU A 295 26.96 25.60 -12.31
CA LEU A 295 26.09 24.46 -12.67
C LEU A 295 24.93 24.30 -11.69
N GLY A 296 25.17 24.52 -10.39
CA GLY A 296 24.13 24.50 -9.36
C GLY A 296 23.12 25.65 -9.51
N LYS A 297 23.58 26.84 -9.90
CA LYS A 297 22.72 27.97 -10.27
C LYS A 297 21.81 27.60 -11.44
N LEU A 298 22.40 27.14 -12.55
CA LEU A 298 21.68 26.71 -13.76
C LEU A 298 20.63 25.63 -13.44
N ALA A 299 21.01 24.67 -12.58
CA ALA A 299 20.12 23.61 -12.13
C ALA A 299 18.92 24.13 -11.31
N PHE A 300 19.14 25.11 -10.43
CA PHE A 300 18.06 25.69 -9.61
C PHE A 300 17.13 26.60 -10.42
N GLU A 301 17.66 27.47 -11.27
CA GLU A 301 16.86 28.35 -12.13
C GLU A 301 16.03 27.49 -13.11
N GLY A 302 16.64 26.49 -13.73
CA GLY A 302 15.91 25.49 -14.53
C GLY A 302 14.88 24.68 -13.75
N LEU A 303 15.13 24.33 -12.47
CA LEU A 303 14.13 23.63 -11.66
C LEU A 303 12.93 24.54 -11.30
N GLU A 304 13.16 25.83 -11.07
CA GLU A 304 12.08 26.76 -10.70
C GLU A 304 11.24 27.25 -11.88
N GLU A 305 11.85 27.49 -13.04
CA GLU A 305 11.12 27.82 -14.27
C GLU A 305 10.41 26.61 -14.90
N GLY A 306 10.81 25.40 -14.49
CA GLY A 306 10.45 24.19 -15.21
C GLY A 306 11.11 24.16 -16.58
N ASN A 307 12.43 24.05 -16.61
CA ASN A 307 13.25 23.90 -17.81
C ASN A 307 14.25 22.72 -17.66
N LEU A 308 14.50 22.02 -18.77
CA LEU A 308 15.36 20.84 -18.89
C LEU A 308 16.42 20.99 -20.00
N PHE A 309 16.30 22.02 -20.84
CA PHE A 309 17.23 22.34 -21.91
C PHE A 309 17.74 23.76 -21.75
N PHE A 310 19.06 23.89 -21.80
CA PHE A 310 19.76 25.16 -21.62
C PHE A 310 20.50 25.48 -22.91
N THR A 311 20.45 26.73 -23.35
CA THR A 311 21.19 27.21 -24.52
C THR A 311 22.57 27.75 -24.12
N GLU A 312 23.38 28.19 -25.08
CA GLU A 312 24.66 28.86 -24.79
C GLU A 312 24.45 30.21 -24.08
N GLU A 313 23.32 30.86 -24.32
CA GLU A 313 22.89 32.05 -23.58
C GLU A 313 22.57 31.73 -22.12
N ASP A 314 21.87 30.63 -21.82
CA ASP A 314 21.53 30.25 -20.44
C ASP A 314 22.78 29.88 -19.62
N LEU A 315 23.71 29.13 -20.23
CA LEU A 315 25.00 28.79 -19.62
C LEU A 315 25.81 30.05 -19.30
N THR A 316 25.91 30.99 -20.24
CA THR A 316 26.66 32.23 -20.03
C THR A 316 25.97 33.19 -19.04
N ALA A 317 24.63 33.22 -18.99
CA ALA A 317 23.87 33.91 -17.95
C ALA A 317 24.07 33.30 -16.54
N CYS A 318 24.42 32.02 -16.45
CA CYS A 318 24.86 31.37 -15.21
C CYS A 318 26.35 31.55 -14.90
N GLY A 319 27.15 32.15 -15.79
CA GLY A 319 28.58 32.29 -15.61
C GLY A 319 29.36 30.99 -15.86
N LEU A 320 28.87 30.14 -16.77
CA LEU A 320 29.60 28.98 -17.29
C LEU A 320 30.23 29.31 -18.64
N ASP A 321 31.51 28.96 -18.80
CA ASP A 321 32.07 28.75 -20.14
C ASP A 321 31.68 27.35 -20.66
N ILE A 322 31.47 27.26 -21.97
CA ILE A 322 31.08 26.03 -22.67
C ILE A 322 32.20 24.99 -22.58
N THR A 323 33.48 25.40 -22.59
CA THR A 323 34.60 24.45 -22.44
C THR A 323 34.66 23.86 -21.03
N GLU A 324 34.31 24.65 -20.01
CA GLU A 324 34.21 24.20 -18.62
C GLU A 324 33.03 23.26 -18.37
N ALA A 325 31.85 23.59 -18.92
CA ALA A 325 30.67 22.75 -18.84
C ALA A 325 30.91 21.36 -19.47
N ALA A 326 31.64 21.30 -20.59
CA ALA A 326 32.01 20.06 -21.27
C ALA A 326 32.97 19.17 -20.47
N VAL A 327 33.72 19.70 -19.50
CA VAL A 327 34.58 18.90 -18.61
C VAL A 327 33.76 17.97 -17.74
N PHE A 328 32.62 18.47 -17.24
CA PHE A 328 31.68 17.77 -16.39
C PHE A 328 30.64 16.97 -17.20
N SER A 329 31.10 16.27 -18.24
CA SER A 329 30.29 15.42 -19.15
C SER A 329 29.49 14.30 -18.48
N GLY A 330 29.74 14.01 -17.19
CA GLY A 330 28.95 13.10 -16.36
C GLY A 330 27.85 13.78 -15.53
N LEU A 331 27.76 15.12 -15.55
CA LEU A 331 26.72 15.92 -14.92
C LEU A 331 25.83 16.60 -15.97
N LEU A 332 26.45 17.35 -16.89
CA LEU A 332 25.81 18.07 -18.00
C LEU A 332 26.30 17.48 -19.33
N MET A 333 25.40 17.25 -20.28
CA MET A 333 25.71 16.77 -21.62
C MET A 333 25.24 17.76 -22.68
N GLN A 334 26.04 17.94 -23.73
CA GLN A 334 25.63 18.66 -24.93
C GLN A 334 24.86 17.70 -25.85
N ILE A 335 23.70 18.15 -26.34
CA ILE A 335 22.95 17.50 -27.41
C ILE A 335 23.39 18.13 -28.75
N LYS A 336 23.70 17.27 -29.71
CA LYS A 336 23.92 17.67 -31.10
C LYS A 336 22.66 17.43 -31.92
N GLN A 337 22.04 18.49 -32.44
CA GLN A 337 21.07 18.37 -33.52
C GLN A 337 21.80 18.31 -34.87
N GLU A 338 22.31 17.13 -35.24
CA GLU A 338 22.87 16.88 -36.58
C GLU A 338 21.73 16.79 -37.61
N GLY A 339 21.11 17.92 -37.98
CA GLY A 339 19.98 17.89 -38.93
C GLY A 339 19.20 19.16 -39.29
N CYS A 340 19.58 20.39 -38.90
CA CYS A 340 18.79 21.58 -39.27
C CYS A 340 19.62 22.71 -39.91
N GLY A 341 19.32 23.04 -41.17
CA GLY A 341 20.04 24.04 -41.97
C GLY A 341 19.77 25.51 -41.62
N VAL A 342 19.32 25.78 -40.39
CA VAL A 342 19.03 27.13 -39.87
C VAL A 342 19.55 27.16 -38.43
N SER A 343 20.77 27.70 -38.26
CA SER A 343 21.52 27.83 -36.99
C SER A 343 21.66 26.55 -36.14
N GLU A 344 22.89 26.03 -36.03
CA GLU A 344 23.26 24.97 -35.08
C GLU A 344 23.26 25.51 -33.63
N GLN A 345 22.08 25.74 -33.05
CA GLN A 345 21.96 26.10 -31.64
C GLN A 345 22.30 24.89 -30.78
N LYS A 346 23.38 24.98 -30.00
CA LYS A 346 23.81 23.90 -29.11
C LYS A 346 22.91 23.91 -27.86
N LEU A 347 22.28 22.76 -27.59
CA LEU A 347 21.44 22.56 -26.42
C LEU A 347 22.19 21.69 -25.41
N PHE A 348 21.98 21.97 -24.13
CA PHE A 348 22.58 21.25 -23.00
C PHE A 348 21.49 20.75 -22.06
N CYS A 349 21.70 19.59 -21.44
CA CYS A 349 20.83 19.08 -20.38
C CYS A 349 21.62 18.34 -19.31
N PHE A 350 21.05 18.19 -18.12
CA PHE A 350 21.63 17.30 -17.11
C PHE A 350 21.40 15.83 -17.50
N VAL A 351 22.44 15.00 -17.31
CA VAL A 351 22.47 13.58 -17.72
C VAL A 351 21.30 12.77 -17.13
N HIS A 352 20.79 13.17 -15.96
CA HIS A 352 19.51 12.72 -15.41
C HIS A 352 18.90 13.81 -14.52
N LEU A 353 17.57 13.88 -14.41
CA LEU A 353 16.88 14.95 -13.66
C LEU A 353 17.36 15.03 -12.20
N SER A 354 17.60 13.89 -11.56
CA SER A 354 18.08 13.86 -10.17
C SER A 354 19.46 14.50 -9.95
N ILE A 355 20.27 14.65 -11.02
CA ILE A 355 21.52 15.42 -10.95
C ILE A 355 21.22 16.92 -10.93
N GLN A 356 20.23 17.38 -11.70
CA GLN A 356 19.70 18.75 -11.63
C GLN A 356 19.09 19.02 -10.23
N GLU A 357 18.23 18.14 -9.74
CA GLU A 357 17.60 18.27 -8.41
C GLU A 357 18.65 18.30 -7.27
N PHE A 358 19.71 17.49 -7.37
CA PHE A 358 20.84 17.49 -6.42
C PHE A 358 21.68 18.78 -6.50
N LEU A 359 22.07 19.22 -7.70
CA LEU A 359 22.89 20.43 -7.88
C LEU A 359 22.11 21.70 -7.51
N ALA A 360 20.80 21.73 -7.74
CA ALA A 360 19.90 22.78 -7.26
C ALA A 360 19.84 22.81 -5.72
N ALA A 361 19.66 21.67 -5.06
CA ALA A 361 19.65 21.58 -3.60
C ALA A 361 21.00 22.00 -2.99
N PHE A 362 22.11 21.60 -3.61
CA PHE A 362 23.45 22.06 -3.27
C PHE A 362 23.60 23.59 -3.40
N TYR A 363 23.15 24.19 -4.51
CA TYR A 363 23.26 25.64 -4.72
C TYR A 363 22.44 26.47 -3.73
N VAL A 364 21.24 26.00 -3.39
CA VAL A 364 20.37 26.64 -2.39
C VAL A 364 21.00 26.53 -1.00
N SER A 365 21.52 25.36 -0.63
CA SER A 365 22.28 25.15 0.61
C SER A 365 23.52 26.06 0.69
N HIS A 366 24.34 26.08 -0.36
CA HIS A 366 25.54 26.92 -0.46
C HIS A 366 25.22 28.41 -0.35
N THR A 367 24.21 28.89 -1.08
CA THR A 367 23.80 30.31 -1.05
C THR A 367 23.31 30.70 0.34
N PHE A 368 22.52 29.85 1.00
CA PHE A 368 22.07 30.07 2.37
C PHE A 368 23.25 30.09 3.36
N ASP A 369 24.19 29.15 3.28
CA ASP A 369 25.39 29.08 4.13
C ASP A 369 26.33 30.28 3.99
N LYS A 370 26.45 30.85 2.78
CA LYS A 370 27.37 31.96 2.47
C LYS A 370 26.76 33.34 2.68
N LYS A 371 25.44 33.51 2.46
CA LYS A 371 24.76 34.81 2.49
C LYS A 371 23.66 34.95 3.56
N GLY A 372 23.12 33.86 4.08
CA GLY A 372 21.89 33.86 4.90
C GLY A 372 20.60 34.12 4.12
N GLU A 373 20.66 34.09 2.79
CA GLU A 373 19.53 34.35 1.88
C GLU A 373 18.77 33.07 1.56
N SER A 374 17.46 33.03 1.85
CA SER A 374 16.60 31.92 1.41
C SER A 374 16.15 32.17 -0.04
N LEU A 375 16.69 31.38 -0.98
CA LEU A 375 16.21 31.35 -2.37
C LEU A 375 14.82 30.70 -2.53
N LEU A 376 14.24 30.17 -1.44
CA LEU A 376 12.94 29.51 -1.45
C LEU A 376 11.76 30.47 -1.19
N THR A 377 12.04 31.69 -0.74
CA THR A 377 11.04 32.76 -0.56
C THR A 377 11.12 33.78 -1.71
N LYS A 378 9.96 34.34 -2.10
CA LYS A 378 9.88 35.45 -3.07
C LYS A 378 9.14 36.64 -2.43
N PRO A 379 9.78 37.82 -2.28
CA PRO A 379 11.19 38.10 -2.56
C PRO A 379 12.14 37.34 -1.63
N THR A 380 13.37 37.12 -2.09
CA THR A 380 14.47 36.54 -1.31
C THR A 380 14.65 37.29 0.01
N SER A 381 14.69 36.56 1.11
CA SER A 381 14.75 37.13 2.46
C SER A 381 15.84 36.49 3.31
N MET A 382 16.35 37.22 4.30
CA MET A 382 17.08 36.59 5.41
C MET A 382 16.10 35.84 6.31
N VAL A 383 16.43 34.59 6.61
CA VAL A 383 15.57 33.63 7.32
C VAL A 383 16.43 32.84 8.31
N ALA A 384 15.90 32.49 9.48
CA ALA A 384 16.63 31.64 10.44
C ALA A 384 16.76 30.20 9.89
N ASP A 385 17.87 29.52 10.20
CA ASP A 385 18.17 28.17 9.68
C ASP A 385 17.02 27.16 9.84
N LEU A 386 16.31 27.21 10.97
CA LEU A 386 15.14 26.37 11.21
C LEU A 386 13.97 26.69 10.27
N ASP A 387 13.68 27.98 10.06
CA ASP A 387 12.57 28.42 9.23
C ASP A 387 12.86 28.24 7.73
N PHE A 388 14.14 28.21 7.35
CA PHE A 388 14.60 27.84 6.01
C PHE A 388 14.24 26.37 5.69
N TYR A 389 14.59 25.41 6.55
CA TYR A 389 14.24 24.00 6.31
C TYR A 389 12.72 23.74 6.39
N LYS A 390 11.99 24.42 7.28
CA LYS A 390 10.52 24.38 7.30
C LYS A 390 9.90 24.92 6.00
N THR A 391 10.42 26.04 5.49
CA THR A 391 9.98 26.60 4.20
C THR A 391 10.23 25.63 3.05
N ALA A 392 11.33 24.87 3.07
CA ALA A 392 11.59 23.84 2.06
C ALA A 392 10.58 22.68 2.14
N VAL A 393 10.26 22.19 3.35
CA VAL A 393 9.23 21.18 3.59
C VAL A 393 7.86 21.66 3.08
N ASP A 394 7.46 22.89 3.44
CA ASP A 394 6.19 23.45 2.98
C ASP A 394 6.17 23.70 1.45
N LYS A 395 7.28 24.13 0.81
CA LYS A 395 7.35 24.28 -0.66
C LYS A 395 7.11 22.96 -1.39
N ALA A 396 7.69 21.85 -0.90
CA ALA A 396 7.43 20.52 -1.46
C ALA A 396 5.99 20.04 -1.20
N LEU A 397 5.46 20.25 0.02
CA LEU A 397 4.07 19.90 0.35
C LEU A 397 3.03 20.70 -0.45
N LEU A 398 3.39 21.89 -0.96
CA LEU A 398 2.55 22.71 -1.84
C LEU A 398 2.64 22.34 -3.34
N SER A 399 3.68 21.66 -3.82
CA SER A 399 3.74 21.17 -5.21
C SER A 399 2.60 20.17 -5.50
N GLU A 400 1.98 20.26 -6.67
CA GLU A 400 0.91 19.32 -7.06
C GLU A 400 1.45 17.99 -7.61
N HIS A 401 2.65 17.98 -8.19
CA HIS A 401 3.20 16.84 -8.94
C HIS A 401 4.45 16.20 -8.30
N GLY A 402 4.96 16.76 -7.20
CA GLY A 402 6.15 16.27 -6.48
C GLY A 402 7.47 16.83 -7.01
N ASP A 403 7.45 17.93 -7.76
CA ASP A 403 8.61 18.50 -8.49
C ASP A 403 9.77 18.92 -7.57
N TRP A 404 9.49 19.10 -6.27
CA TRP A 404 10.46 19.49 -5.25
C TRP A 404 10.77 18.35 -4.26
N ASP A 405 10.22 17.16 -4.45
CA ASP A 405 10.31 16.06 -3.48
C ASP A 405 11.75 15.55 -3.34
N LEU A 406 12.44 15.29 -4.47
CA LEU A 406 13.82 14.81 -4.45
C LEU A 406 14.82 15.93 -4.12
N PHE A 407 14.55 17.16 -4.56
CA PHE A 407 15.25 18.36 -4.12
C PHE A 407 15.24 18.49 -2.58
N LEU A 408 14.07 18.33 -1.94
CA LEU A 408 13.93 18.42 -0.49
C LEU A 408 14.75 17.33 0.22
N ARG A 409 14.70 16.09 -0.28
CA ARG A 409 15.51 14.98 0.23
C ARG A 409 17.00 15.31 0.20
N PHE A 410 17.53 15.80 -0.92
CA PHE A 410 18.92 16.20 -1.02
C PHE A 410 19.26 17.39 -0.11
N LEU A 411 18.41 18.41 -0.03
CA LEU A 411 18.64 19.58 0.82
C LEU A 411 18.73 19.21 2.30
N LEU A 412 17.94 18.23 2.75
CA LEU A 412 17.98 17.69 4.11
C LEU A 412 19.16 16.73 4.32
N GLY A 413 19.53 15.89 3.35
CA GLY A 413 20.75 15.09 3.45
C GLY A 413 22.05 15.93 3.44
N LEU A 414 22.02 17.12 2.85
CA LEU A 414 23.11 18.11 2.86
C LEU A 414 23.21 18.90 4.18
N SER A 415 22.17 18.91 5.03
CA SER A 415 22.22 19.54 6.34
C SER A 415 22.98 18.71 7.38
N LEU A 416 23.35 17.46 7.05
CA LEU A 416 24.13 16.59 7.92
C LEU A 416 25.62 16.98 7.98
N GLU A 417 26.16 16.99 9.19
CA GLU A 417 27.56 17.27 9.49
C GLU A 417 28.53 16.33 8.74
N THR A 418 28.15 15.06 8.52
CA THR A 418 28.94 14.09 7.73
C THR A 418 29.08 14.51 6.27
N ASN A 419 28.02 15.06 5.69
CA ASN A 419 27.96 15.40 4.27
C ASN A 419 28.58 16.79 4.01
N GLN A 420 28.45 17.72 4.96
CA GLN A 420 29.24 18.95 5.00
C GLN A 420 30.75 18.68 5.14
N LYS A 421 31.16 17.63 5.86
CA LYS A 421 32.58 17.21 5.96
C LYS A 421 33.16 16.72 4.64
N LEU A 422 32.36 16.03 3.82
CA LEU A 422 32.77 15.62 2.46
C LEU A 422 32.85 16.82 1.49
N LEU A 423 31.99 17.83 1.68
CA LEU A 423 31.93 19.05 0.86
C LEU A 423 32.77 20.23 1.42
N LYS A 424 33.82 19.92 2.20
CA LYS A 424 34.74 20.91 2.79
C LYS A 424 35.44 21.76 1.72
N GLY A 425 35.05 23.02 1.66
CA GLY A 425 35.46 24.01 0.66
C GLY A 425 34.24 24.73 0.07
N LEU A 426 33.18 23.98 -0.23
CA LEU A 426 31.93 24.51 -0.78
C LEU A 426 30.91 24.87 0.30
N LEU A 427 30.59 23.95 1.21
CA LEU A 427 29.65 24.20 2.33
C LEU A 427 30.37 24.60 3.62
N LYS A 428 29.61 25.11 4.60
CA LYS A 428 30.14 25.56 5.89
C LYS A 428 29.72 24.59 7.01
N GLU A 429 30.68 24.07 7.77
CA GLU A 429 30.36 23.40 9.04
C GLU A 429 29.72 24.42 10.01
N LYS A 430 28.50 24.13 10.47
CA LYS A 430 27.80 24.89 11.52
C LYS A 430 27.64 24.01 12.76
N GLU A 431 28.02 24.55 13.92
CA GLU A 431 28.05 23.79 15.18
C GLU A 431 26.65 23.32 15.63
N ASN A 432 25.60 24.12 15.37
CA ASN A 432 24.22 23.88 15.82
C ASN A 432 23.38 22.99 14.87
N ASN A 433 23.97 22.39 13.83
CA ASN A 433 23.18 21.65 12.82
C ASN A 433 22.45 20.43 13.39
N LYS A 434 22.90 19.85 14.51
CA LYS A 434 22.22 18.71 15.16
C LYS A 434 20.89 19.12 15.78
N GLU A 435 20.86 20.26 16.45
CA GLU A 435 19.67 20.85 17.06
C GLU A 435 18.67 21.25 15.97
N ILE A 436 19.13 21.94 14.92
CA ILE A 436 18.28 22.36 13.78
C ILE A 436 17.68 21.15 13.04
N ASN A 437 18.48 20.11 12.78
CA ASN A 437 17.99 18.89 12.14
C ASN A 437 16.99 18.15 13.01
N LYS A 438 17.20 18.11 14.34
CA LYS A 438 16.25 17.50 15.28
C LYS A 438 14.91 18.23 15.32
N GLU A 439 14.91 19.56 15.33
CA GLU A 439 13.67 20.35 15.28
C GLU A 439 12.97 20.23 13.92
N THR A 440 13.73 20.09 12.83
CA THR A 440 13.19 19.78 11.48
C THR A 440 12.58 18.38 11.41
N ILE A 441 13.21 17.36 12.03
CA ILE A 441 12.67 16.00 12.19
C ILE A 441 11.30 16.04 12.90
N GLU A 442 11.19 16.75 14.03
CA GLU A 442 9.92 16.83 14.76
C GLU A 442 8.84 17.60 13.98
N TYR A 443 9.21 18.62 13.20
CA TYR A 443 8.28 19.30 12.28
C TYR A 443 7.79 18.37 11.15
N ILE A 444 8.67 17.58 10.54
CA ILE A 444 8.30 16.57 9.54
C ILE A 444 7.39 15.51 10.18
N LYS A 445 7.70 15.06 11.40
CA LYS A 445 6.84 14.16 12.18
C LYS A 445 5.50 14.77 12.53
N GLU A 446 5.37 16.09 12.70
CA GLU A 446 4.08 16.79 12.84
C GLU A 446 3.30 16.74 11.52
N LYS A 447 3.92 17.09 10.39
CA LYS A 447 3.31 17.04 9.06
C LYS A 447 2.79 15.65 8.67
N ILE A 448 3.53 14.57 8.98
CA ILE A 448 3.07 13.18 8.74
C ILE A 448 1.75 12.86 9.47
N LYS A 449 1.40 13.59 10.55
CA LYS A 449 0.18 13.39 11.35
C LYS A 449 -1.00 14.24 10.88
N GLU A 450 -0.81 15.20 9.96
CA GLU A 450 -1.91 16.00 9.41
C GLU A 450 -2.81 15.16 8.47
N GLU A 451 -4.14 15.18 8.68
CA GLU A 451 -5.10 14.44 7.83
C GLU A 451 -5.21 15.00 6.39
N SER A 452 -4.84 16.27 6.20
CA SER A 452 -4.86 16.99 4.92
C SER A 452 -3.88 16.47 3.87
N ILE A 453 -2.76 15.86 4.30
CA ILE A 453 -1.67 15.46 3.40
C ILE A 453 -1.91 14.05 2.85
N ASN A 454 -1.75 13.88 1.54
CA ASN A 454 -1.97 12.60 0.84
C ASN A 454 -0.87 11.56 1.12
N ALA A 455 -1.05 10.34 0.59
CA ALA A 455 -0.14 9.22 0.84
C ALA A 455 1.24 9.43 0.18
N ASP A 456 1.29 9.91 -1.07
CA ASP A 456 2.54 10.17 -1.80
C ASP A 456 3.44 11.17 -1.05
N LYS A 457 2.87 12.31 -0.60
CA LYS A 457 3.62 13.33 0.15
C LYS A 457 4.06 12.82 1.53
N LYS A 458 3.23 12.03 2.22
CA LYS A 458 3.65 11.36 3.47
C LYS A 458 4.80 10.38 3.25
N ILE A 459 4.81 9.68 2.12
CA ILE A 459 5.91 8.80 1.71
C ILE A 459 7.17 9.62 1.39
N ASN A 460 7.08 10.79 0.75
CA ASN A 460 8.25 11.66 0.61
C ASN A 460 8.76 12.17 1.97
N LEU A 461 7.88 12.55 2.90
CA LEU A 461 8.30 12.93 4.25
C LEU A 461 9.01 11.78 5.01
N PHE A 462 8.58 10.52 4.83
CA PHE A 462 9.32 9.36 5.36
C PHE A 462 10.69 9.17 4.71
N TYR A 463 10.82 9.43 3.40
CA TYR A 463 12.14 9.47 2.74
C TYR A 463 13.01 10.61 3.28
N CYS A 464 12.46 11.79 3.56
CA CYS A 464 13.19 12.91 4.17
C CYS A 464 13.72 12.55 5.57
N LEU A 465 12.92 11.85 6.40
CA LEU A 465 13.38 11.31 7.69
C LEU A 465 14.50 10.26 7.53
N ASN A 466 14.50 9.48 6.43
CA ASN A 466 15.59 8.56 6.10
C ASN A 466 16.88 9.31 5.71
N GLU A 467 16.83 10.34 4.87
CA GLU A 467 18.02 11.16 4.56
C GLU A 467 18.58 11.90 5.79
N LEU A 468 17.73 12.23 6.77
CA LEU A 468 18.12 12.83 8.06
C LEU A 468 18.61 11.81 9.12
N ASN A 469 18.60 10.51 8.82
CA ASN A 469 18.91 9.40 9.73
C ASN A 469 18.08 9.37 11.04
N ASP A 470 16.78 9.68 10.98
CA ASP A 470 15.89 9.65 12.15
C ASP A 470 15.77 8.23 12.75
N HIS A 471 16.26 8.05 13.97
CA HIS A 471 16.22 6.76 14.68
C HIS A 471 14.80 6.32 15.13
N ASP A 472 13.79 7.19 14.98
CA ASP A 472 12.37 6.83 15.20
C ASP A 472 11.59 6.56 13.90
N LEU A 473 12.22 6.67 12.72
CA LEU A 473 11.61 6.52 11.39
C LEU A 473 10.71 5.28 11.30
N VAL A 474 11.24 4.12 11.65
CA VAL A 474 10.51 2.85 11.59
C VAL A 474 9.32 2.83 12.56
N LYS A 475 9.39 3.53 13.69
CA LYS A 475 8.29 3.62 14.67
C LYS A 475 7.17 4.52 14.16
N GLU A 476 7.49 5.64 13.51
CA GLU A 476 6.47 6.49 12.87
C GLU A 476 5.88 5.81 11.61
N VAL A 477 6.64 5.01 10.85
CA VAL A 477 6.07 4.15 9.77
C VAL A 477 5.15 3.06 10.34
N LYS A 478 5.58 2.32 11.38
CA LYS A 478 4.75 1.33 12.10
C LYS A 478 3.43 1.96 12.57
N LYS A 479 3.51 3.15 13.20
CA LYS A 479 2.37 3.93 13.70
C LYS A 479 1.46 4.51 12.62
N TYR A 480 2.00 4.91 11.46
CA TYR A 480 1.21 5.34 10.31
C TYR A 480 0.42 4.15 9.70
N LEU A 481 1.07 2.99 9.63
CA LEU A 481 0.44 1.73 9.20
C LEU A 481 -0.51 1.14 10.26
N SER A 482 -0.40 1.52 11.54
CA SER A 482 -1.33 1.14 12.61
C SER A 482 -2.51 2.11 12.80
N SER A 483 -2.60 3.20 12.03
CA SER A 483 -3.61 4.24 12.25
C SER A 483 -4.98 3.85 11.68
N GLU A 484 -6.03 3.85 12.54
CA GLU A 484 -7.43 3.61 12.13
C GLU A 484 -7.94 4.63 11.09
N THR A 485 -7.26 5.75 10.88
CA THR A 485 -7.59 6.77 9.87
C THR A 485 -7.08 6.45 8.46
N THR A 486 -6.11 5.55 8.30
CA THR A 486 -5.46 5.28 7.00
C THR A 486 -6.15 4.13 6.26
N THR A 487 -6.88 4.43 5.18
CA THR A 487 -7.51 3.39 4.34
C THR A 487 -6.53 2.81 3.29
N PHE A 488 -5.85 1.73 3.67
CA PHE A 488 -4.89 1.01 2.80
C PHE A 488 -5.50 0.43 1.52
N GLU A 489 -6.82 0.43 1.35
CA GLU A 489 -7.51 0.03 0.12
C GLU A 489 -6.92 0.75 -1.11
N ASN A 490 -6.61 2.04 -1.00
CA ASN A 490 -6.11 2.88 -2.09
C ASN A 490 -4.59 2.78 -2.35
N PHE A 491 -3.82 2.09 -1.50
CA PHE A 491 -2.37 1.98 -1.72
C PHE A 491 -2.06 1.09 -2.93
N SER A 492 -1.34 1.67 -3.90
CA SER A 492 -0.81 1.00 -5.09
C SER A 492 0.52 0.28 -4.81
N THR A 493 0.97 -0.55 -5.75
CA THR A 493 2.24 -1.29 -5.69
C THR A 493 3.44 -0.36 -5.45
N ALA A 494 3.46 0.83 -6.08
CA ALA A 494 4.48 1.85 -5.85
C ALA A 494 4.52 2.39 -4.40
N HIS A 495 3.37 2.56 -3.73
CA HIS A 495 3.32 2.98 -2.32
C HIS A 495 3.95 1.93 -1.41
N TRP A 496 3.64 0.65 -1.63
CA TRP A 496 4.21 -0.47 -0.87
C TRP A 496 5.71 -0.64 -1.12
N SER A 497 6.15 -0.51 -2.38
CA SER A 497 7.57 -0.52 -2.73
C SER A 497 8.33 0.62 -2.04
N ALA A 498 7.76 1.82 -1.98
CA ALA A 498 8.39 2.98 -1.36
C ALA A 498 8.48 2.85 0.19
N LEU A 499 7.40 2.47 0.87
CA LEU A 499 7.45 2.21 2.32
C LEU A 499 8.40 1.05 2.66
N THR A 500 8.42 0.02 1.82
CA THR A 500 9.36 -1.11 1.98
C THR A 500 10.80 -0.68 1.76
N PHE A 501 11.10 0.18 0.78
CA PHE A 501 12.43 0.79 0.62
C PHE A 501 12.83 1.50 1.93
N VAL A 502 12.00 2.44 2.41
CA VAL A 502 12.28 3.23 3.62
C VAL A 502 12.57 2.34 4.83
N LEU A 503 11.76 1.31 5.06
CA LEU A 503 11.97 0.34 6.14
C LEU A 503 13.30 -0.42 5.97
N LEU A 504 13.59 -0.87 4.75
CA LEU A 504 14.79 -1.65 4.45
C LEU A 504 16.10 -0.83 4.39
N THR A 505 16.04 0.48 4.11
CA THR A 505 17.21 1.38 4.10
C THR A 505 17.50 2.04 5.43
N SER A 506 16.58 1.98 6.40
CA SER A 506 16.80 2.49 7.75
C SER A 506 17.92 1.74 8.49
N ASP A 507 18.56 2.42 9.47
CA ASP A 507 19.56 1.81 10.37
C ASP A 507 18.93 0.80 11.38
N GLU A 508 17.58 0.65 11.46
CA GLU A 508 16.95 -0.34 12.35
C GLU A 508 17.09 -1.76 11.79
N LYS A 509 17.64 -2.67 12.61
CA LYS A 509 17.67 -4.10 12.30
C LYS A 509 16.27 -4.71 12.40
N LEU A 510 15.61 -4.84 11.25
CA LEU A 510 14.33 -5.52 11.09
C LEU A 510 14.46 -7.06 11.14
N ASP A 511 15.21 -7.58 12.12
CA ASP A 511 15.46 -9.03 12.29
C ASP A 511 14.16 -9.79 12.64
N VAL A 512 13.20 -9.11 13.29
CA VAL A 512 11.87 -9.63 13.63
C VAL A 512 10.79 -8.77 12.99
N PHE A 513 10.02 -9.35 12.07
CA PHE A 513 8.79 -8.78 11.56
C PHE A 513 7.60 -9.31 12.38
N ASP A 514 6.86 -8.44 13.06
CA ASP A 514 5.59 -8.78 13.70
C ASP A 514 4.49 -7.91 13.11
N LEU A 515 3.53 -8.53 12.44
CA LEU A 515 2.42 -7.86 11.77
C LEU A 515 1.49 -7.13 12.77
N LYS A 516 1.48 -7.54 14.04
CA LYS A 516 0.70 -6.89 15.11
C LYS A 516 1.23 -5.50 15.48
N ASN A 517 2.51 -5.22 15.19
CA ASN A 517 3.12 -3.90 15.37
C ASN A 517 2.82 -2.92 14.22
N TYR A 518 2.09 -3.38 13.20
CA TYR A 518 1.53 -2.55 12.12
C TYR A 518 0.01 -2.58 12.26
N VAL A 519 -0.68 -3.39 11.45
CA VAL A 519 -2.10 -3.70 11.61
C VAL A 519 -2.33 -5.14 11.17
N LYS A 520 -3.27 -5.83 11.82
CA LYS A 520 -3.71 -7.18 11.44
C LYS A 520 -4.44 -7.13 10.10
N SER A 521 -3.70 -7.29 9.00
CA SER A 521 -4.23 -7.23 7.65
C SER A 521 -3.37 -8.01 6.68
N GLU A 522 -4.00 -8.93 5.95
CA GLU A 522 -3.40 -9.63 4.81
C GLU A 522 -2.87 -8.65 3.74
N LYS A 523 -3.53 -7.51 3.48
CA LYS A 523 -3.02 -6.51 2.53
C LYS A 523 -1.69 -5.89 2.98
N VAL A 524 -1.53 -5.66 4.29
CA VAL A 524 -0.28 -5.09 4.85
C VAL A 524 0.83 -6.14 4.90
N LEU A 525 0.50 -7.42 5.14
CA LEU A 525 1.46 -8.51 4.95
C LEU A 525 1.95 -8.57 3.50
N LEU A 526 1.04 -8.64 2.53
CA LEU A 526 1.37 -8.74 1.11
C LEU A 526 2.19 -7.52 0.63
N GLY A 527 1.84 -6.31 1.07
CA GLY A 527 2.59 -5.09 0.76
C GLY A 527 3.98 -5.01 1.40
N LEU A 528 4.22 -5.73 2.51
CA LEU A 528 5.51 -5.75 3.23
C LEU A 528 6.28 -7.08 3.08
N LEU A 529 5.90 -7.96 2.14
CA LEU A 529 6.63 -9.21 1.87
C LEU A 529 8.14 -9.04 1.67
N PRO A 530 8.67 -7.96 1.03
CA PRO A 530 10.11 -7.79 0.92
C PRO A 530 10.76 -7.39 2.26
N VAL A 531 10.02 -6.86 3.24
CA VAL A 531 10.50 -6.73 4.63
C VAL A 531 10.64 -8.12 5.25
N VAL A 532 9.59 -8.94 5.17
CA VAL A 532 9.56 -10.33 5.67
C VAL A 532 10.71 -11.16 5.10
N ARG A 533 11.04 -10.98 3.81
CA ARG A 533 12.16 -11.61 3.11
C ARG A 533 13.52 -11.35 3.76
N PHE A 534 13.76 -10.14 4.27
CA PHE A 534 15.04 -9.77 4.89
C PHE A 534 15.08 -9.98 6.42
N SER A 535 13.95 -10.23 7.06
CA SER A 535 13.86 -10.63 8.48
C SER A 535 14.27 -12.09 8.69
N ASN A 536 14.74 -12.41 9.90
CA ASN A 536 15.06 -13.77 10.32
C ASN A 536 13.80 -14.46 10.91
N THR A 537 12.94 -13.68 11.55
CA THR A 537 11.69 -14.15 12.20
C THR A 537 10.48 -13.38 11.69
N ALA A 538 9.41 -14.10 11.35
CA ALA A 538 8.09 -13.56 11.04
C ALA A 538 7.03 -14.05 12.03
N LEU A 539 6.47 -13.12 12.80
CA LEU A 539 5.37 -13.34 13.74
C LEU A 539 4.06 -12.86 13.10
N LEU A 540 3.30 -13.82 12.59
CA LEU A 540 2.08 -13.62 11.80
C LEU A 540 0.85 -14.27 12.47
N SER A 541 0.99 -14.78 13.69
CA SER A 541 -0.08 -15.45 14.42
C SER A 541 -1.25 -14.54 14.79
N TRP A 542 -2.48 -15.04 14.76
CA TRP A 542 -3.70 -14.28 15.07
C TRP A 542 -3.87 -12.99 14.23
N CYS A 543 -3.52 -13.01 12.94
CA CYS A 543 -3.53 -11.83 12.06
C CYS A 543 -4.59 -11.85 10.93
N GLU A 544 -5.56 -12.76 11.00
CA GLU A 544 -6.69 -12.88 10.04
C GLU A 544 -6.23 -13.21 8.60
N LEU A 545 -5.19 -14.05 8.50
CA LEU A 545 -4.56 -14.46 7.24
C LEU A 545 -5.22 -15.69 6.59
N SER A 546 -5.09 -15.81 5.26
CA SER A 546 -5.69 -16.87 4.42
C SER A 546 -4.68 -17.61 3.53
N GLU A 547 -5.17 -18.45 2.60
CA GLU A 547 -4.36 -19.07 1.54
C GLU A 547 -3.60 -18.03 0.68
N GLU A 548 -4.16 -16.84 0.44
CA GLU A 548 -3.52 -15.81 -0.39
C GLU A 548 -2.26 -15.24 0.30
N SER A 549 -2.25 -15.14 1.64
CA SER A 549 -1.01 -14.87 2.41
C SER A 549 0.06 -15.93 2.18
N CYS A 550 -0.33 -17.22 2.15
CA CYS A 550 0.60 -18.34 1.93
C CYS A 550 1.19 -18.29 0.51
N LYS A 551 0.37 -17.98 -0.49
CA LYS A 551 0.78 -17.77 -1.89
C LYS A 551 1.70 -16.54 -2.07
N GLY A 552 1.50 -15.46 -1.32
CA GLY A 552 2.41 -14.32 -1.29
C GLY A 552 3.77 -14.65 -0.66
N LEU A 553 3.77 -15.36 0.47
CA LEU A 553 4.99 -15.89 1.10
C LEU A 553 5.74 -16.84 0.15
N LYS A 554 5.02 -17.66 -0.62
CA LYS A 554 5.58 -18.53 -1.67
C LYS A 554 6.34 -17.76 -2.74
N SER A 555 5.66 -16.88 -3.45
CA SER A 555 6.23 -16.17 -4.61
C SER A 555 7.38 -15.23 -4.24
N SER A 556 7.33 -14.64 -3.04
CA SER A 556 8.15 -13.48 -2.69
C SER A 556 9.20 -13.73 -1.59
N VAL A 557 9.01 -14.75 -0.74
CA VAL A 557 9.83 -14.98 0.46
C VAL A 557 10.49 -16.36 0.43
N LEU A 558 9.73 -17.45 0.57
CA LEU A 558 10.28 -18.76 0.94
C LEU A 558 11.08 -19.42 -0.19
N SER A 559 10.66 -19.24 -1.45
CA SER A 559 11.40 -19.71 -2.63
C SER A 559 12.59 -18.81 -3.02
N SER A 560 12.86 -17.71 -2.30
CA SER A 560 13.90 -16.73 -2.67
C SER A 560 15.28 -17.06 -2.09
N PRO A 561 16.37 -17.10 -2.89
CA PRO A 561 17.72 -17.44 -2.40
C PRO A 561 18.29 -16.41 -1.41
N SER A 562 17.87 -15.14 -1.54
CA SER A 562 18.24 -14.02 -0.67
C SER A 562 17.25 -13.79 0.49
N SER A 563 16.35 -14.74 0.76
CA SER A 563 15.57 -14.74 2.00
C SER A 563 16.43 -15.07 3.21
N ASN A 564 16.21 -14.41 4.35
CA ASN A 564 16.90 -14.69 5.63
C ASN A 564 16.03 -15.49 6.61
N LEU A 565 14.77 -15.79 6.25
CA LEU A 565 13.76 -16.27 7.18
C LEU A 565 14.07 -17.69 7.69
N THR A 566 14.32 -17.82 9.00
CA THR A 566 14.50 -19.10 9.71
C THR A 566 13.30 -19.46 10.59
N VAL A 567 12.51 -18.48 11.06
CA VAL A 567 11.34 -18.71 11.92
C VAL A 567 10.07 -18.09 11.31
N LEU A 568 9.04 -18.91 11.10
CA LEU A 568 7.73 -18.49 10.59
C LEU A 568 6.62 -18.98 11.52
N ASP A 569 6.02 -18.05 12.26
CA ASP A 569 4.83 -18.30 13.10
C ASP A 569 3.56 -17.80 12.40
N LEU A 570 2.79 -18.73 11.85
CA LEU A 570 1.52 -18.47 11.17
C LEU A 570 0.30 -18.86 12.03
N SER A 571 0.50 -19.14 13.32
CA SER A 571 -0.48 -19.82 14.16
C SER A 571 -1.83 -19.10 14.30
N HIS A 572 -2.88 -19.89 14.43
CA HIS A 572 -4.26 -19.50 14.75
C HIS A 572 -5.00 -18.71 13.65
N ASN A 573 -4.37 -18.50 12.49
CA ASN A 573 -5.04 -18.06 11.25
C ASN A 573 -5.91 -19.17 10.63
N ASP A 574 -6.65 -18.88 9.55
CA ASP A 574 -7.58 -19.82 8.89
C ASP A 574 -7.04 -20.20 7.49
N LEU A 575 -5.92 -20.93 7.47
CA LEU A 575 -5.12 -21.16 6.25
C LEU A 575 -5.60 -22.36 5.41
N LEU A 576 -6.22 -23.36 6.04
CA LEU A 576 -6.68 -24.62 5.43
C LEU A 576 -5.55 -25.47 4.82
N ASP A 577 -5.89 -26.69 4.41
CA ASP A 577 -4.97 -27.59 3.70
C ASP A 577 -4.39 -26.96 2.40
N SER A 578 -5.11 -26.04 1.76
CA SER A 578 -4.67 -25.39 0.53
C SER A 578 -3.63 -24.29 0.76
N GLY A 579 -3.68 -23.56 1.88
CA GLY A 579 -2.59 -22.70 2.32
C GLY A 579 -1.33 -23.52 2.67
N VAL A 580 -1.52 -24.64 3.38
CA VAL A 580 -0.44 -25.59 3.71
C VAL A 580 0.19 -26.21 2.46
N GLU A 581 -0.61 -26.56 1.44
CA GLU A 581 -0.12 -27.04 0.14
C GLU A 581 0.89 -26.05 -0.50
N LYS A 582 0.64 -24.73 -0.40
CA LYS A 582 1.56 -23.74 -0.97
C LYS A 582 2.88 -23.70 -0.20
N LEU A 583 2.81 -23.65 1.13
CA LEU A 583 3.99 -23.64 2.01
C LEU A 583 4.80 -24.95 1.89
N ALA A 584 4.13 -26.10 1.72
CA ALA A 584 4.78 -27.38 1.51
C ALA A 584 5.61 -27.41 0.21
N ASP A 585 5.11 -26.84 -0.88
CA ASP A 585 5.90 -26.69 -2.10
C ASP A 585 7.15 -25.82 -1.91
N ASP A 586 7.09 -24.77 -1.08
CA ASP A 586 8.28 -23.95 -0.78
C ASP A 586 9.30 -24.69 0.08
N LEU A 587 8.86 -25.54 1.01
CA LEU A 587 9.78 -26.37 1.80
C LEU A 587 10.63 -27.26 0.89
N LYS A 588 10.09 -27.73 -0.25
CA LYS A 588 10.83 -28.48 -1.30
C LYS A 588 11.93 -27.65 -1.96
N SER A 589 11.81 -26.31 -2.00
CA SER A 589 12.75 -25.42 -2.67
C SER A 589 14.16 -25.46 -2.05
N PRO A 590 15.24 -25.60 -2.87
CA PRO A 590 16.62 -25.61 -2.36
C PRO A 590 17.04 -24.29 -1.71
N CYS A 591 16.30 -23.19 -1.96
CA CYS A 591 16.53 -21.87 -1.37
C CYS A 591 15.99 -21.74 0.07
N CYS A 592 15.05 -22.59 0.48
CA CYS A 592 14.34 -22.43 1.76
C CYS A 592 15.26 -22.76 2.95
N LYS A 593 15.50 -21.75 3.81
CA LYS A 593 16.37 -21.80 5.00
C LYS A 593 15.61 -22.04 6.31
N LEU A 594 14.29 -22.29 6.23
CA LEU A 594 13.41 -22.31 7.39
C LEU A 594 13.77 -23.44 8.38
N GLU A 595 13.88 -23.08 9.65
CA GLU A 595 14.23 -23.95 10.78
C GLU A 595 13.02 -24.24 11.67
N VAL A 596 12.15 -23.24 11.88
CA VAL A 596 10.94 -23.33 12.72
C VAL A 596 9.72 -22.90 11.92
N LEU A 597 8.71 -23.78 11.85
CA LEU A 597 7.41 -23.51 11.25
C LEU A 597 6.30 -23.77 12.27
N LYS A 598 5.48 -22.75 12.57
CA LYS A 598 4.31 -22.90 13.44
C LYS A 598 3.02 -22.69 12.66
N LEU A 599 2.18 -23.72 12.69
CA LEU A 599 0.87 -23.82 12.06
C LEU A 599 -0.20 -24.20 13.09
N SER A 600 0.02 -23.88 14.37
CA SER A 600 -0.89 -24.25 15.46
C SER A 600 -2.29 -23.68 15.19
N GLY A 601 -3.34 -24.51 15.18
CA GLY A 601 -4.71 -24.05 14.94
C GLY A 601 -4.98 -23.45 13.55
N CYS A 602 -4.22 -23.83 12.52
CA CYS A 602 -4.40 -23.36 11.13
C CYS A 602 -5.48 -24.10 10.31
N GLN A 603 -6.24 -25.01 10.93
CA GLN A 603 -7.23 -25.91 10.31
C GLN A 603 -6.60 -26.94 9.36
N VAL A 604 -5.43 -27.49 9.73
CA VAL A 604 -4.73 -28.53 8.98
C VAL A 604 -5.41 -29.90 9.21
N SER A 605 -5.68 -30.65 8.14
CA SER A 605 -6.23 -32.02 8.18
C SER A 605 -5.16 -33.09 7.91
N GLU A 606 -5.55 -34.38 7.84
CA GLU A 606 -4.69 -35.45 7.32
C GLU A 606 -4.11 -35.11 5.92
N ARG A 607 -4.86 -34.38 5.08
CA ARG A 607 -4.40 -33.98 3.74
C ARG A 607 -3.27 -32.95 3.82
N GLY A 608 -3.42 -31.89 4.62
CA GLY A 608 -2.35 -30.90 4.82
C GLY A 608 -1.09 -31.53 5.44
N CYS A 609 -1.26 -32.49 6.34
CA CYS A 609 -0.14 -33.28 6.87
C CYS A 609 0.56 -34.12 5.79
N SER A 610 -0.19 -34.70 4.83
CA SER A 610 0.42 -35.45 3.72
C SER A 610 1.29 -34.58 2.80
N PHE A 611 0.89 -33.33 2.55
CA PHE A 611 1.70 -32.38 1.78
C PHE A 611 3.00 -32.01 2.51
N LEU A 612 2.93 -31.78 3.83
CA LEU A 612 4.11 -31.49 4.65
C LEU A 612 5.06 -32.70 4.70
N ALA A 613 4.55 -33.92 4.82
CA ALA A 613 5.36 -35.14 4.79
C ALA A 613 6.06 -35.32 3.44
N GLU A 614 5.34 -35.20 2.31
CA GLU A 614 5.93 -35.25 0.96
C GLU A 614 7.06 -34.21 0.79
N ALA A 615 6.85 -32.99 1.29
CA ALA A 615 7.85 -31.94 1.21
C ALA A 615 9.12 -32.26 2.00
N LEU A 616 8.98 -32.79 3.22
CA LEU A 616 10.09 -33.19 4.08
C LEU A 616 10.83 -34.42 3.53
N GLU A 617 10.12 -35.45 3.07
CA GLU A 617 10.70 -36.66 2.48
C GLU A 617 11.44 -36.39 1.15
N SER A 618 10.94 -35.46 0.33
CA SER A 618 11.54 -35.15 -0.97
C SER A 618 12.96 -34.56 -0.90
N LYS A 619 13.38 -34.04 0.25
CA LYS A 619 14.49 -33.07 0.34
C LYS A 619 15.65 -33.54 1.21
N LYS A 620 16.78 -33.87 0.57
CA LYS A 620 18.06 -34.18 1.23
C LYS A 620 18.73 -33.01 1.98
N ILE A 621 18.13 -31.83 2.03
CA ILE A 621 18.63 -30.65 2.77
C ILE A 621 17.42 -29.80 3.21
N CYS A 622 16.62 -30.30 4.14
CA CYS A 622 15.66 -29.45 4.87
C CYS A 622 16.30 -29.02 6.20
N ASN A 623 16.23 -27.74 6.52
CA ASN A 623 16.76 -27.19 7.79
C ASN A 623 15.72 -27.26 8.93
N LEU A 624 14.48 -27.65 8.61
CA LEU A 624 13.37 -27.63 9.57
C LEU A 624 13.63 -28.60 10.72
N ASN A 625 13.72 -28.04 11.93
CA ASN A 625 13.96 -28.76 13.18
C ASN A 625 12.77 -28.65 14.16
N GLN A 626 11.83 -27.73 13.95
CA GLN A 626 10.60 -27.64 14.72
C GLN A 626 9.38 -27.39 13.83
N LEU A 627 8.35 -28.22 14.00
CA LEU A 627 7.05 -28.13 13.32
C LEU A 627 5.91 -28.18 14.36
N ASP A 628 5.26 -27.05 14.61
CA ASP A 628 4.10 -26.98 15.51
C ASP A 628 2.79 -27.12 14.73
N LEU A 629 2.12 -28.26 14.92
CA LEU A 629 0.80 -28.59 14.37
C LEU A 629 -0.26 -28.76 15.47
N SER A 630 -0.02 -28.24 16.69
CA SER A 630 -0.99 -28.27 17.78
C SER A 630 -2.33 -27.61 17.41
N TYR A 631 -3.42 -27.92 18.11
CA TYR A 631 -4.77 -27.40 17.86
C TYR A 631 -5.32 -27.62 16.43
N ASN A 632 -4.82 -28.60 15.66
CA ASN A 632 -5.31 -28.98 14.32
C ASN A 632 -6.06 -30.34 14.31
N HIS A 633 -6.34 -30.88 13.11
CA HIS A 633 -6.82 -32.26 12.96
C HIS A 633 -5.89 -33.10 12.07
N PRO A 634 -4.64 -33.38 12.50
CA PRO A 634 -3.70 -34.20 11.74
C PRO A 634 -4.14 -35.68 11.59
N GLY A 635 -5.24 -36.08 12.24
CA GLY A 635 -5.81 -37.42 12.20
C GLY A 635 -4.86 -38.53 12.66
N VAL A 636 -5.17 -39.78 12.31
CA VAL A 636 -4.30 -40.93 12.62
C VAL A 636 -3.25 -41.09 11.53
N ASN A 637 -3.64 -40.87 10.26
CA ASN A 637 -2.72 -41.04 9.13
C ASN A 637 -1.67 -39.93 9.13
N GLY A 638 -2.07 -38.66 9.28
CA GLY A 638 -1.12 -37.53 9.23
C GLY A 638 -0.10 -37.54 10.37
N VAL A 639 -0.52 -37.88 11.60
CA VAL A 639 0.42 -38.09 12.72
C VAL A 639 1.38 -39.25 12.42
N THR A 640 0.88 -40.36 11.89
CA THR A 640 1.72 -41.55 11.59
C THR A 640 2.74 -41.25 10.49
N THR A 641 2.33 -40.60 9.40
CA THR A 641 3.24 -40.25 8.30
C THR A 641 4.30 -39.26 8.76
N LEU A 642 3.92 -38.14 9.37
CA LEU A 642 4.87 -37.11 9.83
C LEU A 642 5.83 -37.61 10.92
N SER A 643 5.37 -38.49 11.83
CA SER A 643 6.23 -39.09 12.85
C SER A 643 7.16 -40.19 12.31
N ALA A 644 6.89 -40.71 11.12
CA ALA A 644 7.78 -41.63 10.41
C ALA A 644 8.82 -40.90 9.53
N THR A 645 8.61 -39.61 9.23
CA THR A 645 9.53 -38.79 8.43
C THR A 645 10.83 -38.51 9.19
N THR A 646 11.93 -39.13 8.76
CA THR A 646 13.26 -38.88 9.31
C THR A 646 14.01 -37.78 8.56
N PRO A 647 14.51 -36.72 9.22
CA PRO A 647 15.34 -35.69 8.59
C PRO A 647 16.66 -36.21 8.03
N TYR A 648 17.28 -35.42 7.16
CA TYR A 648 18.60 -35.73 6.58
C TYR A 648 19.72 -35.06 7.40
N ARG A 649 20.69 -35.86 7.89
CA ARG A 649 21.67 -35.60 8.97
C ARG A 649 21.09 -35.86 10.38
N ASP A 650 21.96 -35.88 11.39
CA ASP A 650 21.64 -36.09 12.82
C ASP A 650 20.85 -34.92 13.47
N MET A 651 19.90 -34.33 12.74
CA MET A 651 18.99 -33.30 13.23
C MET A 651 17.67 -33.96 13.62
N SER A 652 17.29 -33.83 14.89
CA SER A 652 15.95 -34.20 15.36
C SER A 652 14.93 -33.15 14.93
N LEU A 653 13.92 -33.55 14.18
CA LEU A 653 12.72 -32.74 13.94
C LEU A 653 11.72 -32.97 15.08
N GLU A 654 11.46 -31.94 15.87
CA GLU A 654 10.42 -31.93 16.90
C GLU A 654 9.08 -31.57 16.24
N ILE A 655 8.08 -32.45 16.34
CA ILE A 655 6.73 -32.23 15.82
C ILE A 655 5.72 -32.24 16.97
N CYS A 656 4.98 -31.14 17.14
CA CYS A 656 3.93 -31.03 18.15
C CYS A 656 2.54 -31.27 17.54
N PHE A 657 1.74 -32.15 18.15
CA PHE A 657 0.36 -32.46 17.75
C PHE A 657 -0.66 -32.20 18.87
N ASP A 658 -0.29 -31.45 19.91
CA ASP A 658 -1.09 -31.28 21.12
C ASP A 658 -2.48 -30.68 20.85
N HIS A 659 -3.45 -31.04 21.68
CA HIS A 659 -4.83 -30.56 21.60
C HIS A 659 -5.57 -30.83 20.27
N SER A 660 -5.13 -31.83 19.48
CA SER A 660 -5.75 -32.23 18.21
C SER A 660 -7.22 -32.71 18.33
N GLY A 661 -8.02 -32.53 17.26
CA GLY A 661 -9.40 -33.04 17.18
C GLY A 661 -10.19 -32.58 15.96
N GLU A 662 -11.23 -33.30 15.54
CA GLU A 662 -12.00 -33.00 14.32
C GLU A 662 -12.64 -31.60 14.34
N HIS A 663 -13.11 -31.16 15.51
CA HIS A 663 -13.69 -29.84 15.71
C HIS A 663 -12.70 -28.68 15.48
N ARG A 664 -11.40 -28.96 15.35
CA ARG A 664 -10.38 -27.96 14.99
C ARG A 664 -10.49 -27.46 13.55
N LEU A 665 -11.22 -28.16 12.68
CA LEU A 665 -11.48 -27.76 11.29
C LEU A 665 -12.63 -26.73 11.14
N LYS A 666 -13.05 -26.07 12.22
CA LYS A 666 -14.12 -25.06 12.23
C LYS A 666 -13.56 -23.63 12.16
N PRO A 667 -14.17 -22.70 11.39
CA PRO A 667 -13.61 -21.37 11.17
C PRO A 667 -13.62 -20.45 12.40
N GLY A 668 -12.67 -19.51 12.44
CA GLY A 668 -12.53 -18.51 13.49
C GLY A 668 -12.32 -19.12 14.88
N LEU A 669 -12.95 -18.54 15.91
CA LEU A 669 -12.83 -19.05 17.28
C LEU A 669 -13.50 -20.41 17.52
N LYS A 670 -14.33 -20.91 16.58
CA LYS A 670 -15.05 -22.18 16.76
C LYS A 670 -14.12 -23.41 16.81
N LYS A 671 -12.92 -23.35 16.21
CA LYS A 671 -11.89 -24.39 16.38
C LYS A 671 -11.47 -24.60 17.84
N TYR A 672 -11.71 -23.64 18.73
CA TYR A 672 -11.46 -23.79 20.17
C TYR A 672 -12.65 -24.33 20.95
N GLY A 673 -13.71 -24.79 20.26
CA GLY A 673 -14.96 -25.23 20.87
C GLY A 673 -14.81 -26.29 21.97
N ALA A 674 -15.34 -25.99 23.16
CA ALA A 674 -15.43 -26.90 24.29
C ALA A 674 -16.87 -27.42 24.45
N ASP A 675 -17.06 -28.75 24.56
CA ASP A 675 -18.37 -29.33 24.86
C ASP A 675 -18.65 -29.33 26.36
N LEU A 676 -19.44 -28.36 26.82
CA LEU A 676 -19.71 -28.16 28.24
C LEU A 676 -21.06 -28.75 28.69
N LYS A 677 -21.08 -29.30 29.90
CA LYS A 677 -22.26 -29.83 30.61
C LYS A 677 -22.25 -29.35 32.06
N PHE A 678 -23.42 -29.11 32.66
CA PHE A 678 -23.56 -28.64 34.04
C PHE A 678 -23.46 -29.77 35.07
N ASP A 679 -22.58 -29.60 36.06
CA ASP A 679 -22.34 -30.60 37.10
C ASP A 679 -23.48 -30.64 38.14
N GLU A 680 -24.09 -31.83 38.29
CA GLU A 680 -25.15 -32.08 39.26
C GLU A 680 -24.64 -32.16 40.72
N ASN A 681 -23.33 -32.21 40.96
CA ASN A 681 -22.76 -32.14 42.31
C ASN A 681 -22.70 -30.70 42.82
N THR A 682 -22.27 -29.75 42.00
CA THR A 682 -22.19 -28.33 42.36
C THR A 682 -23.53 -27.59 42.30
N VAL A 683 -24.47 -28.01 41.44
CA VAL A 683 -25.73 -27.28 41.20
C VAL A 683 -26.57 -27.04 42.48
N SER A 684 -26.97 -25.79 42.68
CA SER A 684 -27.77 -25.39 43.85
C SER A 684 -29.19 -25.99 43.86
N LYS A 685 -29.75 -26.22 45.07
CA LYS A 685 -31.13 -26.69 45.30
C LYS A 685 -32.25 -25.76 44.79
N ARG A 686 -31.91 -24.59 44.25
CA ARG A 686 -32.85 -23.63 43.61
C ARG A 686 -32.83 -23.71 42.08
N LEU A 687 -32.05 -24.61 41.50
CA LEU A 687 -31.82 -24.77 40.07
C LEU A 687 -32.18 -26.19 39.61
N VAL A 688 -32.91 -26.30 38.51
CA VAL A 688 -33.15 -27.57 37.79
C VAL A 688 -32.26 -27.63 36.56
N LEU A 689 -31.67 -28.81 36.31
CA LEU A 689 -30.99 -29.16 35.08
C LEU A 689 -31.98 -29.84 34.13
N SER A 690 -31.80 -29.65 32.82
CA SER A 690 -32.65 -30.16 31.74
C SER A 690 -31.80 -30.29 30.48
N GLU A 691 -32.33 -30.99 29.47
CA GLU A 691 -31.70 -31.10 28.14
C GLU A 691 -30.27 -31.69 28.25
N GLY A 692 -30.12 -32.87 28.86
CA GLY A 692 -28.83 -33.57 28.97
C GLY A 692 -27.75 -32.79 29.74
N ASN A 693 -28.14 -32.14 30.83
CA ASN A 693 -27.31 -31.19 31.59
C ASN A 693 -26.80 -29.96 30.79
N ARG A 694 -27.31 -29.68 29.59
CA ARG A 694 -26.97 -28.45 28.84
C ARG A 694 -27.75 -27.21 29.27
N THR A 695 -28.90 -27.36 29.92
CA THR A 695 -29.75 -26.21 30.30
C THR A 695 -30.10 -26.19 31.79
N VAL A 696 -29.89 -25.04 32.42
CA VAL A 696 -30.18 -24.77 33.83
C VAL A 696 -31.22 -23.65 33.98
N LYS A 697 -32.22 -23.85 34.86
CA LYS A 697 -33.35 -22.93 35.06
C LYS A 697 -33.65 -22.68 36.54
N THR A 698 -33.98 -21.42 36.91
CA THR A 698 -34.33 -21.04 38.29
C THR A 698 -35.77 -21.44 38.64
N ILE A 699 -35.95 -22.13 39.77
CA ILE A 699 -37.25 -22.57 40.28
C ILE A 699 -37.93 -21.43 41.08
N LYS A 700 -39.26 -21.32 41.03
CA LYS A 700 -40.02 -20.27 41.75
C LYS A 700 -40.65 -20.72 43.06
N LYS A 701 -41.22 -21.93 43.14
CA LYS A 701 -41.82 -22.43 44.41
C LYS A 701 -40.80 -23.12 45.30
N VAL A 702 -41.19 -23.34 46.56
CA VAL A 702 -40.39 -24.12 47.51
C VAL A 702 -40.71 -25.62 47.37
N GLU A 703 -41.95 -25.99 47.05
CA GLU A 703 -42.36 -27.38 46.77
C GLU A 703 -41.63 -27.98 45.55
N GLU A 704 -41.26 -27.16 44.57
CA GLU A 704 -40.63 -27.56 43.30
C GLU A 704 -39.11 -27.80 43.41
N ARG A 705 -38.52 -27.73 44.61
CA ARG A 705 -37.07 -27.92 44.80
C ARG A 705 -36.66 -29.38 44.64
N ALA A 706 -35.65 -29.63 43.79
CA ALA A 706 -35.07 -30.95 43.62
C ALA A 706 -34.51 -31.52 44.95
N THR A 707 -34.91 -32.74 45.28
CA THR A 707 -34.50 -33.52 46.46
C THR A 707 -33.08 -34.08 46.30
N ARG A 708 -32.08 -33.18 46.20
CA ARG A 708 -30.66 -33.53 46.13
C ARG A 708 -30.02 -33.63 47.53
N ALA A 709 -29.09 -34.56 47.68
CA ALA A 709 -28.22 -34.65 48.85
C ALA A 709 -27.38 -33.37 49.00
N GLU A 710 -27.06 -32.99 50.24
CA GLU A 710 -25.99 -32.01 50.48
C GLU A 710 -24.65 -32.70 50.25
N THR A 711 -23.79 -32.06 49.45
CA THR A 711 -22.41 -32.47 49.16
C THR A 711 -21.51 -31.25 49.36
N GLU A 712 -20.24 -31.42 49.74
CA GLU A 712 -19.38 -30.28 50.07
C GLU A 712 -19.13 -29.35 48.88
N ASP A 713 -19.11 -29.92 47.67
CA ASP A 713 -19.02 -29.19 46.40
C ASP A 713 -20.28 -28.39 46.03
N ARG A 714 -21.43 -28.57 46.72
CA ARG A 714 -22.71 -27.97 46.31
C ARG A 714 -22.84 -26.50 46.70
N PHE A 715 -23.12 -25.64 45.71
CA PHE A 715 -23.35 -24.22 45.97
C PHE A 715 -24.64 -23.96 46.77
N LYS A 716 -24.50 -23.35 47.94
CA LYS A 716 -25.64 -22.93 48.78
C LYS A 716 -26.39 -21.74 48.14
N ARG A 717 -25.64 -20.80 47.54
CA ARG A 717 -26.15 -19.76 46.63
C ARG A 717 -26.68 -20.38 45.33
N SER A 718 -27.58 -19.68 44.62
CA SER A 718 -28.11 -20.09 43.30
C SER A 718 -27.03 -20.08 42.20
N GLN A 719 -26.12 -21.06 42.22
CA GLN A 719 -24.97 -21.17 41.32
C GLN A 719 -24.76 -22.64 40.87
N VAL A 720 -23.95 -22.83 39.82
CA VAL A 720 -23.56 -24.13 39.25
C VAL A 720 -22.21 -23.98 38.51
N PHE A 721 -21.41 -25.05 38.44
CA PHE A 721 -20.27 -25.16 37.54
C PHE A 721 -20.56 -26.10 36.38
N CYS A 722 -19.75 -26.03 35.31
CA CYS A 722 -19.63 -27.14 34.37
C CYS A 722 -18.75 -28.25 34.94
N GLU A 723 -18.87 -29.45 34.38
CA GLU A 723 -18.20 -30.67 34.86
C GLU A 723 -16.65 -30.58 34.75
N GLU A 724 -16.13 -29.92 33.72
CA GLU A 724 -14.69 -29.86 33.41
C GLU A 724 -14.07 -28.46 33.53
N GLY A 725 -12.89 -28.39 34.13
CA GLY A 725 -12.07 -27.18 34.24
C GLY A 725 -11.22 -26.97 32.98
N GLN A 726 -11.34 -25.80 32.38
CA GLN A 726 -10.76 -25.46 31.08
C GLN A 726 -9.30 -24.99 31.20
N LYS A 727 -8.49 -25.28 30.17
CA LYS A 727 -7.07 -24.95 30.01
C LYS A 727 -6.71 -24.81 28.53
N GLY A 728 -5.64 -24.08 28.22
CA GLY A 728 -5.27 -23.73 26.84
C GLY A 728 -6.28 -22.77 26.21
N PHE A 729 -6.49 -22.88 24.90
CA PHE A 729 -7.53 -22.13 24.18
C PHE A 729 -8.88 -22.85 24.21
N CYS A 730 -9.90 -22.20 24.80
CA CYS A 730 -11.27 -22.73 24.89
C CYS A 730 -12.31 -21.68 24.47
N TYR A 731 -13.30 -22.10 23.68
CA TYR A 731 -14.42 -21.28 23.20
C TYR A 731 -15.75 -21.96 23.52
N TRP A 732 -16.74 -21.21 24.01
CA TRP A 732 -18.10 -21.73 24.19
C TRP A 732 -19.15 -20.63 24.07
N GLU A 733 -20.36 -21.02 23.66
CA GLU A 733 -21.48 -20.09 23.50
C GLU A 733 -22.65 -20.46 24.42
N VAL A 734 -23.33 -19.46 24.96
CA VAL A 734 -24.47 -19.65 25.88
C VAL A 734 -25.64 -18.73 25.55
N GLU A 735 -26.85 -19.30 25.51
CA GLU A 735 -28.10 -18.52 25.55
C GLU A 735 -28.49 -18.22 26.99
N TRP A 736 -28.94 -16.99 27.29
CA TRP A 736 -29.42 -16.62 28.62
C TRP A 736 -30.71 -15.81 28.62
N LYS A 737 -31.49 -15.95 29.70
CA LYS A 737 -32.78 -15.26 29.90
C LYS A 737 -32.90 -14.85 31.38
N GLY A 738 -33.21 -13.58 31.67
CA GLY A 738 -33.50 -13.10 33.05
C GLY A 738 -32.47 -12.12 33.62
N GLU A 739 -32.00 -12.40 34.85
CA GLU A 739 -30.80 -11.80 35.46
C GLU A 739 -29.87 -12.93 35.91
N VAL A 740 -28.69 -13.01 35.26
CA VAL A 740 -27.69 -14.08 35.43
C VAL A 740 -26.29 -13.48 35.48
N GLY A 741 -25.37 -14.14 36.16
CA GLY A 741 -23.94 -13.97 35.92
C GLY A 741 -23.40 -15.17 35.17
N ILE A 742 -22.64 -14.90 34.11
CA ILE A 742 -21.74 -15.87 33.49
C ILE A 742 -20.36 -15.61 34.09
N ALA A 743 -19.57 -16.65 34.34
CA ALA A 743 -18.28 -16.55 34.99
C ALA A 743 -17.34 -17.68 34.61
N VAL A 744 -16.08 -17.55 35.02
CA VAL A 744 -15.16 -18.67 35.27
C VAL A 744 -14.56 -18.51 36.68
N ALA A 745 -14.10 -19.60 37.28
CA ALA A 745 -13.46 -19.58 38.60
C ALA A 745 -12.57 -20.81 38.82
N TYR A 746 -11.68 -20.74 39.80
CA TYR A 746 -10.96 -21.93 40.28
C TYR A 746 -11.88 -22.90 41.02
N ARG A 747 -11.54 -24.21 41.02
CA ARG A 747 -12.39 -25.24 41.65
C ARG A 747 -12.58 -25.01 43.14
N GLY A 748 -11.57 -24.44 43.81
CA GLY A 748 -11.55 -24.17 45.26
C GLY A 748 -12.51 -23.09 45.75
N VAL A 749 -13.13 -22.31 44.86
CA VAL A 749 -13.96 -21.15 45.22
C VAL A 749 -15.05 -21.50 46.24
N GLY A 750 -15.36 -20.62 47.19
CA GLY A 750 -16.28 -20.95 48.28
C GLY A 750 -17.65 -21.49 47.82
N ARG A 751 -18.26 -22.40 48.60
CA ARG A 751 -19.63 -22.88 48.37
C ARG A 751 -20.68 -22.25 49.30
N LYS A 752 -20.24 -21.37 50.21
CA LYS A 752 -20.99 -20.77 51.32
C LYS A 752 -21.81 -19.52 50.89
N TRP A 753 -22.53 -18.91 51.84
CA TRP A 753 -23.43 -17.76 51.58
C TRP A 753 -22.74 -16.40 51.60
N ASP A 754 -21.58 -16.28 52.23
CA ASP A 754 -20.76 -15.07 52.34
C ASP A 754 -20.08 -14.69 51.01
N SER A 755 -19.14 -13.74 51.03
CA SER A 755 -18.44 -13.28 49.82
C SER A 755 -17.52 -14.34 49.20
N SER A 756 -16.90 -15.22 50.00
CA SER A 756 -16.01 -16.27 49.49
C SER A 756 -16.71 -17.19 48.49
N GLY A 757 -18.02 -17.42 48.67
CA GLY A 757 -18.80 -18.29 47.80
C GLY A 757 -19.60 -17.62 46.69
N GLY A 758 -19.40 -16.32 46.43
CA GLY A 758 -20.04 -15.63 45.32
C GLY A 758 -19.17 -15.60 44.07
N LEU A 759 -19.63 -16.16 42.95
CA LEU A 759 -18.96 -15.99 41.66
C LEU A 759 -18.90 -14.50 41.28
N GLY A 760 -17.70 -13.99 40.99
CA GLY A 760 -17.37 -12.57 40.83
C GLY A 760 -17.33 -11.74 42.12
N CYS A 761 -17.38 -12.36 43.30
CA CYS A 761 -17.40 -11.64 44.61
C CYS A 761 -16.12 -11.85 45.44
N ASN A 762 -15.11 -12.47 44.83
CA ASN A 762 -13.82 -12.85 45.40
C ASN A 762 -12.76 -12.76 44.29
N ASP A 763 -11.50 -12.92 44.66
CA ASP A 763 -10.35 -12.78 43.77
C ASP A 763 -10.02 -14.09 43.01
N GLU A 764 -10.87 -15.13 43.17
CA GLU A 764 -10.75 -16.48 42.55
C GLU A 764 -11.73 -16.69 41.38
N SER A 765 -12.47 -15.64 41.00
CA SER A 765 -13.52 -15.73 39.97
C SER A 765 -13.78 -14.43 39.21
N TRP A 766 -14.07 -14.56 37.92
CA TRP A 766 -14.25 -13.46 36.96
C TRP A 766 -15.63 -13.61 36.33
N SER A 767 -16.55 -12.68 36.60
CA SER A 767 -17.95 -12.79 36.19
C SER A 767 -18.46 -11.55 35.44
N LEU A 768 -19.12 -11.78 34.31
CA LEU A 768 -19.89 -10.78 33.60
C LEU A 768 -21.38 -10.97 33.89
N VAL A 769 -21.98 -9.98 34.57
CA VAL A 769 -23.39 -10.03 35.00
C VAL A 769 -24.28 -9.42 33.94
N PHE A 770 -25.23 -10.19 33.45
CA PHE A 770 -26.18 -9.81 32.43
C PHE A 770 -27.59 -9.58 33.00
N SER A 771 -28.23 -8.52 32.51
CA SER A 771 -29.59 -8.11 32.85
C SER A 771 -30.28 -7.51 31.62
N LYS A 772 -31.62 -7.42 31.64
CA LYS A 772 -32.47 -7.05 30.48
C LYS A 772 -32.00 -5.90 29.57
N LYS A 773 -31.17 -4.96 30.01
CA LYS A 773 -30.59 -3.87 29.17
C LYS A 773 -29.14 -3.47 29.53
N ARG A 774 -28.48 -4.18 30.45
CA ARG A 774 -27.20 -3.75 31.03
C ARG A 774 -26.32 -4.92 31.42
N TRP A 775 -25.02 -4.71 31.36
CA TRP A 775 -24.01 -5.61 31.90
C TRP A 775 -23.08 -4.89 32.89
N ARG A 776 -22.39 -5.66 33.73
CA ARG A 776 -21.29 -5.19 34.60
C ARG A 776 -20.27 -6.31 34.82
N PRO A 777 -18.96 -6.04 34.74
CA PRO A 777 -17.95 -6.97 35.19
C PRO A 777 -17.83 -6.95 36.72
N LEU A 778 -17.56 -8.12 37.28
CA LEU A 778 -17.35 -8.37 38.69
C LEU A 778 -16.15 -9.32 38.86
N HIS A 779 -15.14 -8.87 39.56
CA HIS A 779 -14.00 -9.64 40.03
C HIS A 779 -13.49 -8.97 41.32
N GLY A 780 -13.10 -9.78 42.30
CA GLY A 780 -12.62 -9.31 43.60
C GLY A 780 -13.58 -8.37 44.32
N LYS A 781 -13.01 -7.37 45.01
CA LYS A 781 -13.77 -6.33 45.73
C LYS A 781 -14.18 -5.14 44.84
N GLN A 782 -13.76 -5.08 43.57
CA GLN A 782 -13.99 -3.93 42.71
C GLN A 782 -15.43 -3.91 42.13
N LYS A 783 -16.13 -2.78 42.30
CA LYS A 783 -17.50 -2.58 41.79
C LYS A 783 -17.51 -1.55 40.66
N SER A 784 -17.41 -2.04 39.44
CA SER A 784 -17.49 -1.24 38.21
C SER A 784 -18.87 -0.57 38.01
N LYS A 785 -18.91 0.56 37.28
CA LYS A 785 -20.16 1.23 36.88
C LYS A 785 -20.86 0.43 35.77
N GLN A 786 -22.18 0.25 35.89
CA GLN A 786 -22.98 -0.52 34.91
C GLN A 786 -22.94 0.10 33.50
N LYS A 787 -22.68 -0.73 32.48
CA LYS A 787 -22.72 -0.34 31.06
C LYS A 787 -24.04 -0.79 30.41
N LYS A 788 -24.48 -0.09 29.36
CA LYS A 788 -25.65 -0.51 28.56
C LYS A 788 -25.24 -1.60 27.57
N MET A 789 -26.15 -2.52 27.25
CA MET A 789 -26.02 -3.30 26.01
C MET A 789 -26.31 -2.39 24.83
N VAL A 790 -25.44 -2.39 23.82
CA VAL A 790 -25.58 -1.60 22.59
C VAL A 790 -26.04 -2.54 21.48
N SER A 791 -27.07 -2.14 20.73
CA SER A 791 -27.51 -2.83 19.51
C SER A 791 -26.99 -2.07 18.29
N GLN A 792 -25.95 -2.59 17.64
CA GLN A 792 -25.47 -2.01 16.38
C GLN A 792 -26.38 -2.45 15.23
N CYS A 793 -27.36 -1.62 14.89
CA CYS A 793 -27.95 -1.61 13.55
C CYS A 793 -27.38 -0.40 12.81
N LYS A 794 -26.33 -0.59 12.00
CA LYS A 794 -25.85 0.46 11.08
C LYS A 794 -26.94 0.75 10.05
N LYS A 795 -27.66 1.87 10.22
CA LYS A 795 -28.21 2.62 9.09
C LYS A 795 -27.22 3.73 8.74
N SER A 796 -27.03 3.96 7.45
CA SER A 796 -26.17 5.02 6.92
C SER A 796 -26.86 6.39 7.06
N GLU A 797 -26.49 7.14 8.08
CA GLU A 797 -26.79 8.58 8.20
C GLU A 797 -25.49 9.31 8.50
N SER A 798 -25.23 10.40 7.76
CA SER A 798 -23.98 11.16 7.82
C SER A 798 -23.88 12.01 9.10
N PRO A 799 -22.68 12.16 9.70
CA PRO A 799 -22.53 12.95 10.93
C PRO A 799 -22.59 14.45 10.63
N GLN A 800 -23.75 15.07 10.90
CA GLN A 800 -23.80 16.53 11.04
C GLN A 800 -23.15 16.98 12.36
N SER A 801 -22.43 18.09 12.30
CA SER A 801 -21.56 18.56 13.38
C SER A 801 -22.35 19.08 14.59
N LYS A 802 -21.84 18.79 15.80
CA LYS A 802 -22.29 19.43 17.04
C LYS A 802 -21.52 20.73 17.24
N LYS A 803 -22.23 21.86 17.23
CA LYS A 803 -21.67 23.15 17.62
C LYS A 803 -21.40 23.19 19.13
N THR A 804 -20.29 23.84 19.50
CA THR A 804 -19.93 24.21 20.87
C THR A 804 -20.90 25.24 21.44
N GLU A 805 -21.18 25.21 22.74
CA GLU A 805 -21.90 26.28 23.43
C GLU A 805 -20.94 27.37 23.94
N SER A 806 -21.38 28.63 23.87
CA SER A 806 -20.90 29.75 24.67
C SER A 806 -22.11 30.54 25.22
N PRO A 807 -21.98 31.28 26.34
CA PRO A 807 -23.03 31.27 27.36
C PRO A 807 -24.10 32.37 27.30
N LYS A 808 -25.33 31.96 27.66
CA LYS A 808 -26.41 32.70 28.39
C LYS A 808 -26.64 34.19 28.10
N CYS A 809 -27.87 34.53 27.68
CA CYS A 809 -28.60 35.65 28.30
C CYS A 809 -30.14 35.43 28.31
N LYS A 810 -30.90 36.38 28.88
CA LYS A 810 -32.32 36.25 29.26
C LYS A 810 -33.31 36.74 28.19
N LYS A 811 -34.60 36.37 28.32
CA LYS A 811 -35.73 36.95 27.57
C LYS A 811 -36.10 38.35 28.09
N SER A 812 -36.42 39.29 27.19
CA SER A 812 -37.53 40.25 27.34
C SER A 812 -37.79 41.06 26.06
N GLU A 813 -39.05 41.07 25.62
CA GLU A 813 -39.79 42.17 24.96
C GLU A 813 -39.41 42.74 23.57
N LEU A 814 -40.43 43.33 22.95
CA LEU A 814 -40.51 44.03 21.66
C LEU A 814 -41.23 45.36 21.96
N PRO A 815 -40.86 46.51 21.36
CA PRO A 815 -41.74 47.04 20.31
C PRO A 815 -41.13 47.97 19.22
N GLN A 816 -41.71 47.88 18.03
CA GLN A 816 -42.13 48.97 17.11
C GLN A 816 -41.23 50.21 16.78
N SER A 817 -40.68 50.17 15.55
CA SER A 817 -40.96 51.12 14.45
C SER A 817 -40.23 52.48 14.30
N LYS A 818 -40.34 53.02 13.06
CA LYS A 818 -40.04 54.39 12.54
C LYS A 818 -38.53 54.65 12.27
N LYS A 819 -38.13 54.85 11.00
CA LYS A 819 -38.27 56.03 10.10
C LYS A 819 -37.20 57.11 10.41
N THR A 820 -36.50 57.75 9.45
CA THR A 820 -36.35 57.58 7.98
C THR A 820 -35.18 58.50 7.56
N GLU A 821 -34.43 58.20 6.49
CA GLU A 821 -34.10 59.25 5.50
C GLU A 821 -33.56 58.77 4.15
N SER A 822 -33.79 59.61 3.15
CA SER A 822 -33.36 59.62 1.74
C SER A 822 -33.78 61.03 1.26
N PRO A 823 -33.07 61.75 0.34
CA PRO A 823 -32.59 61.18 -0.93
C PRO A 823 -31.34 61.87 -1.56
N LYS A 824 -30.92 61.41 -2.76
CA LYS A 824 -30.90 62.25 -3.98
C LYS A 824 -30.53 61.42 -5.23
N CYS A 825 -31.02 61.87 -6.39
CA CYS A 825 -30.87 61.21 -7.70
C CYS A 825 -30.27 62.16 -8.74
N LYS A 826 -29.67 61.60 -9.80
CA LYS A 826 -29.77 62.01 -11.21
C LYS A 826 -29.44 60.76 -12.06
N LYS A 827 -30.45 60.19 -12.71
CA LYS A 827 -30.78 60.32 -14.15
C LYS A 827 -29.73 59.70 -15.09
N SER A 828 -29.95 58.69 -15.95
CA SER A 828 -31.11 58.06 -16.64
C SER A 828 -31.32 58.46 -18.10
N GLU A 829 -31.14 57.50 -19.02
CA GLU A 829 -31.79 57.43 -20.34
C GLU A 829 -32.27 55.99 -20.61
N SER A 830 -33.16 55.81 -21.60
CA SER A 830 -33.98 54.60 -21.85
C SER A 830 -34.80 54.80 -23.16
N PRO A 831 -35.71 53.90 -23.62
CA PRO A 831 -35.95 52.47 -23.34
C PRO A 831 -36.25 51.60 -24.60
N GLN A 832 -36.63 50.33 -24.38
CA GLN A 832 -37.61 49.51 -25.15
C GLN A 832 -37.44 49.17 -26.66
N SER A 833 -37.59 47.87 -26.95
CA SER A 833 -38.77 47.39 -27.69
C SER A 833 -39.18 45.95 -27.25
N LYS A 834 -40.40 45.52 -27.60
CA LYS A 834 -40.97 44.16 -27.35
C LYS A 834 -41.84 43.73 -28.54
N LYS A 835 -41.94 42.42 -28.81
CA LYS A 835 -43.12 41.66 -29.34
C LYS A 835 -42.70 40.20 -29.61
N THR A 836 -43.13 39.18 -28.85
CA THR A 836 -44.42 38.42 -28.83
C THR A 836 -44.47 37.18 -29.74
N GLU A 837 -45.25 36.18 -29.31
CA GLU A 837 -45.30 34.79 -29.79
C GLU A 837 -46.00 34.57 -31.15
N SER A 838 -45.81 33.39 -31.76
CA SER A 838 -46.86 32.55 -32.42
C SER A 838 -46.23 31.21 -32.93
N PRO A 839 -46.91 30.29 -33.66
CA PRO A 839 -47.75 29.26 -33.04
C PRO A 839 -47.56 27.81 -33.57
N LYS A 840 -48.51 26.93 -33.19
CA LYS A 840 -48.63 25.47 -33.48
C LYS A 840 -48.76 25.10 -34.97
N CYS A 841 -48.55 23.82 -35.29
CA CYS A 841 -49.06 23.14 -36.49
C CYS A 841 -49.64 21.73 -36.18
N LYS A 842 -50.43 21.16 -37.12
CA LYS A 842 -51.09 19.84 -37.02
C LYS A 842 -51.23 19.17 -38.40
N LYS A 843 -50.94 17.86 -38.44
CA LYS A 843 -51.45 16.76 -39.31
C LYS A 843 -51.85 17.01 -40.77
N SER A 844 -51.17 16.27 -41.66
CA SER A 844 -51.77 15.52 -42.78
C SER A 844 -50.93 14.24 -43.03
N GLU A 845 -51.29 13.39 -43.99
CA GLU A 845 -51.66 11.99 -43.67
C GLU A 845 -51.05 10.99 -44.72
N LEU A 846 -51.77 10.03 -45.36
CA LEU A 846 -51.20 8.82 -46.03
C LEU A 846 -51.87 8.44 -47.39
N PRO A 847 -51.16 7.86 -48.40
CA PRO A 847 -51.39 6.43 -48.78
C PRO A 847 -50.30 5.63 -49.59
N GLN A 848 -50.28 4.28 -49.47
CA GLN A 848 -49.99 3.23 -50.52
C GLN A 848 -48.57 3.11 -51.18
N SER A 849 -48.06 1.95 -51.69
CA SER A 849 -48.40 0.50 -51.56
C SER A 849 -47.36 -0.50 -52.18
N LYS A 850 -47.27 -1.75 -51.67
CA LYS A 850 -46.83 -3.04 -52.34
C LYS A 850 -45.33 -3.15 -52.78
N LYS A 851 -44.66 -4.32 -52.99
CA LYS A 851 -45.01 -5.77 -53.02
C LYS A 851 -43.75 -6.71 -52.91
N THR A 852 -43.82 -7.88 -52.24
CA THR A 852 -43.12 -9.21 -52.51
C THR A 852 -41.55 -9.29 -52.62
N GLU A 853 -40.81 -10.40 -52.36
CA GLU A 853 -41.09 -11.81 -51.96
C GLU A 853 -39.85 -12.57 -51.34
N SER A 854 -39.98 -13.90 -51.16
CA SER A 854 -38.93 -14.94 -50.90
C SER A 854 -38.65 -15.34 -49.42
N PRO A 855 -38.08 -16.53 -49.11
CA PRO A 855 -38.93 -17.66 -48.67
C PRO A 855 -38.49 -18.43 -47.40
N GLN A 856 -39.28 -19.46 -47.02
CA GLN A 856 -39.08 -20.31 -45.83
C GLN A 856 -38.15 -21.52 -46.05
N CYS A 857 -37.50 -21.98 -44.97
CA CYS A 857 -37.28 -23.42 -44.70
C CYS A 857 -37.26 -23.72 -43.18
N LYS A 858 -37.27 -25.01 -42.79
CA LYS A 858 -37.73 -25.46 -41.44
C LYS A 858 -36.72 -26.29 -40.64
N LYS A 859 -36.60 -25.94 -39.35
CA LYS A 859 -36.45 -26.77 -38.13
C LYS A 859 -35.75 -28.15 -38.15
N THR A 860 -34.85 -28.33 -37.16
CA THR A 860 -34.89 -29.36 -36.08
C THR A 860 -34.08 -28.81 -34.89
N GLU A 861 -34.64 -28.41 -33.74
CA GLU A 861 -35.30 -29.15 -32.64
C GLU A 861 -34.33 -29.61 -31.50
N SER A 862 -34.44 -28.96 -30.34
CA SER A 862 -34.12 -29.46 -28.98
C SER A 862 -34.84 -28.59 -27.92
N PRO A 863 -35.16 -29.07 -26.70
CA PRO A 863 -36.44 -28.68 -26.08
C PRO A 863 -36.42 -27.91 -24.74
N LYS A 864 -37.26 -26.85 -24.70
CA LYS A 864 -38.24 -26.48 -23.65
C LYS A 864 -37.89 -26.61 -22.15
N CYS A 865 -38.13 -25.51 -21.43
CA CYS A 865 -38.77 -25.54 -20.10
C CYS A 865 -40.10 -24.75 -20.16
N LYS A 866 -41.07 -25.01 -19.25
CA LYS A 866 -42.44 -24.47 -19.31
C LYS A 866 -42.75 -23.39 -18.26
N LYS A 867 -43.78 -22.57 -18.54
CA LYS A 867 -44.31 -21.50 -17.67
C LYS A 867 -45.31 -22.02 -16.62
N SER A 868 -45.56 -21.17 -15.62
CA SER A 868 -46.65 -21.22 -14.64
C SER A 868 -47.97 -20.68 -15.20
N GLU A 869 -49.09 -21.04 -14.54
CA GLU A 869 -50.42 -20.46 -14.77
C GLU A 869 -51.17 -20.20 -13.43
N LEU A 870 -52.02 -19.17 -13.47
CA LEU A 870 -53.11 -18.78 -12.55
C LEU A 870 -54.35 -18.55 -13.46
N PRO A 871 -55.61 -18.37 -13.00
CA PRO A 871 -56.10 -18.07 -11.64
C PRO A 871 -57.40 -18.84 -11.24
N GLN A 872 -58.11 -18.44 -10.17
CA GLN A 872 -59.49 -17.87 -10.21
C GLN A 872 -60.06 -17.55 -8.80
N SER A 873 -61.30 -17.04 -8.70
CA SER A 873 -61.78 -16.23 -7.54
C SER A 873 -63.32 -16.22 -7.33
N LYS A 874 -63.79 -15.40 -6.36
CA LYS A 874 -65.20 -15.08 -5.95
C LYS A 874 -65.75 -16.02 -4.83
N LYS A 875 -66.69 -15.60 -3.97
CA LYS A 875 -67.69 -14.50 -4.02
C LYS A 875 -67.71 -13.55 -2.79
N THR A 876 -68.42 -12.43 -2.95
CA THR A 876 -68.91 -11.46 -1.94
C THR A 876 -70.12 -12.02 -1.15
N GLU A 877 -70.79 -11.37 -0.17
CA GLU A 877 -70.91 -9.96 0.31
C GLU A 877 -71.11 -9.96 1.87
N SER A 878 -71.58 -8.99 2.69
CA SER A 878 -72.28 -7.68 2.55
C SER A 878 -71.94 -6.72 3.76
N PRO A 879 -72.50 -5.48 3.90
CA PRO A 879 -71.81 -4.37 4.63
C PRO A 879 -72.50 -3.68 5.86
N GLN A 880 -71.71 -2.79 6.51
CA GLN A 880 -72.04 -1.60 7.36
C GLN A 880 -72.44 -1.67 8.86
N SER A 881 -71.60 -1.04 9.70
CA SER A 881 -71.99 -0.01 10.70
C SER A 881 -70.78 0.94 10.99
N LYS A 882 -70.89 1.97 11.87
CA LYS A 882 -70.00 3.17 11.87
C LYS A 882 -69.32 3.54 13.20
N LYS A 883 -68.06 4.01 13.12
CA LYS A 883 -67.20 4.63 14.18
C LYS A 883 -66.77 3.63 15.29
N THR A 884 -65.68 3.79 16.04
CA THR A 884 -64.88 4.98 16.43
C THR A 884 -63.40 4.62 16.70
N GLU A 885 -62.54 5.63 16.88
CA GLU A 885 -61.14 5.59 17.38
C GLU A 885 -60.05 4.91 16.53
N SER A 886 -58.81 5.40 16.70
CA SER A 886 -57.59 4.94 16.02
C SER A 886 -56.70 4.11 16.96
N PRO A 887 -56.57 2.78 16.76
CA PRO A 887 -55.73 1.95 17.62
C PRO A 887 -54.24 2.24 17.44
N LYS A 888 -53.58 2.54 18.56
CA LYS A 888 -52.14 2.80 18.70
C LYS A 888 -51.28 1.82 17.91
N CYS A 889 -50.34 2.35 17.11
CA CYS A 889 -49.35 1.55 16.39
C CYS A 889 -48.58 0.62 17.36
N LYS A 890 -48.58 -0.69 17.08
CA LYS A 890 -47.81 -1.67 17.85
C LYS A 890 -46.32 -1.42 17.62
N LYS A 891 -45.56 -1.16 18.68
CA LYS A 891 -44.10 -1.19 18.62
C LYS A 891 -43.66 -2.60 18.22
N SER A 892 -42.96 -2.73 17.10
CA SER A 892 -42.10 -3.89 16.85
C SER A 892 -40.98 -3.89 17.88
N GLU A 893 -40.80 -5.01 18.59
CA GLU A 893 -39.70 -5.13 19.55
C GLU A 893 -38.40 -5.49 18.82
N LEU A 894 -37.32 -4.79 19.19
CA LEU A 894 -35.98 -5.06 18.67
C LEU A 894 -35.50 -6.45 19.10
N PRO A 895 -34.74 -7.18 18.25
CA PRO A 895 -34.08 -8.41 18.66
C PRO A 895 -33.01 -8.07 19.72
N GLN A 896 -33.31 -8.40 20.99
CA GLN A 896 -32.30 -8.37 22.04
C GLN A 896 -31.41 -9.60 21.88
N CYS A 897 -30.12 -9.39 21.58
CA CYS A 897 -29.11 -10.45 21.62
C CYS A 897 -29.11 -11.11 23.02
N LYS A 898 -29.32 -12.43 23.03
CA LYS A 898 -29.36 -13.30 24.23
C LYS A 898 -28.29 -14.39 24.21
N LYS A 899 -27.49 -14.45 23.14
CA LYS A 899 -26.40 -15.41 22.98
C LYS A 899 -25.07 -14.70 23.20
N ILE A 900 -24.26 -15.25 24.10
CA ILE A 900 -22.95 -14.71 24.49
C ILE A 900 -21.92 -15.79 24.19
N ALA A 901 -20.85 -15.43 23.50
CA ALA A 901 -19.68 -16.28 23.34
C ALA A 901 -18.61 -15.89 24.35
N LEU A 902 -17.86 -16.89 24.81
CA LEU A 902 -16.71 -16.73 25.67
C LEU A 902 -15.50 -17.36 24.98
N PHE A 903 -14.37 -16.68 25.06
CA PHE A 903 -13.06 -17.19 24.67
C PHE A 903 -12.13 -17.06 25.86
N LEU A 904 -11.53 -18.17 26.26
CA LEU A 904 -10.48 -18.26 27.25
C LEU A 904 -9.17 -18.56 26.53
N ASP A 905 -8.20 -17.69 26.70
CA ASP A 905 -6.79 -17.96 26.52
C ASP A 905 -6.18 -18.13 27.92
N TRP A 906 -6.01 -19.38 28.34
CA TRP A 906 -5.53 -19.68 29.69
C TRP A 906 -4.05 -19.32 29.88
N GLU A 907 -3.24 -19.35 28.83
CA GLU A 907 -1.78 -19.17 28.89
C GLU A 907 -1.39 -17.69 28.75
N GLY A 908 -2.03 -16.97 27.80
CA GLY A 908 -1.96 -15.51 27.71
C GLY A 908 -2.74 -14.78 28.80
N GLY A 909 -3.51 -15.49 29.63
CA GLY A 909 -4.19 -14.93 30.80
C GLY A 909 -5.39 -14.05 30.48
N THR A 910 -6.11 -14.31 29.38
CA THR A 910 -7.26 -13.49 28.95
C THR A 910 -8.58 -14.26 28.90
N LEU A 911 -9.65 -13.61 29.36
CA LEU A 911 -11.02 -14.12 29.28
C LEU A 911 -11.92 -13.07 28.61
N THR A 912 -12.26 -13.32 27.35
CA THR A 912 -13.02 -12.39 26.51
C THR A 912 -14.46 -12.83 26.30
N TYR A 913 -15.40 -11.89 26.45
CA TYR A 913 -16.82 -12.06 26.25
C TYR A 913 -17.28 -11.30 24.99
N TYR A 914 -18.02 -11.97 24.12
CA TYR A 914 -18.60 -11.41 22.90
C TYR A 914 -20.13 -11.56 22.87
N SER A 915 -20.84 -10.63 22.24
CA SER A 915 -22.26 -10.82 21.88
C SER A 915 -22.35 -11.44 20.50
N VAL A 916 -23.15 -12.51 20.37
CA VAL A 916 -23.32 -13.23 19.10
C VAL A 916 -24.59 -12.73 18.41
N THR A 917 -24.44 -12.04 17.28
CA THR A 917 -25.57 -11.50 16.50
C THR A 917 -25.45 -11.93 15.05
N SER A 918 -26.40 -12.76 14.58
CA SER A 918 -26.41 -13.30 13.20
C SER A 918 -25.13 -14.03 12.78
N GLY A 919 -24.35 -14.54 13.74
CA GLY A 919 -23.04 -15.19 13.51
C GLY A 919 -21.84 -14.25 13.65
N GLU A 920 -22.02 -12.93 13.56
CA GLU A 920 -20.97 -11.96 13.85
C GLU A 920 -20.72 -11.88 15.39
N LEU A 921 -19.45 -11.90 15.80
CA LEU A 921 -19.03 -11.69 17.19
C LEU A 921 -18.70 -10.22 17.43
N SER A 922 -19.25 -9.61 18.48
CA SER A 922 -18.88 -8.24 18.89
C SER A 922 -18.36 -8.21 20.32
N LEU A 923 -17.17 -7.64 20.53
CA LEU A 923 -16.51 -7.56 21.84
C LEU A 923 -17.39 -6.83 22.87
N ILE A 924 -17.58 -7.46 24.04
CA ILE A 924 -18.23 -6.84 25.21
C ILE A 924 -17.17 -6.41 26.22
N HIS A 925 -16.30 -7.34 26.63
CA HIS A 925 -15.29 -7.12 27.67
C HIS A 925 -14.27 -8.25 27.71
N THR A 926 -13.02 -7.92 28.02
CA THR A 926 -11.94 -8.86 28.37
C THR A 926 -11.55 -8.63 29.83
N PHE A 927 -11.33 -9.72 30.57
CA PHE A 927 -10.54 -9.73 31.80
C PHE A 927 -9.13 -10.22 31.47
N GLU A 928 -8.14 -9.64 32.15
CA GLU A 928 -6.72 -9.99 32.06
C GLU A 928 -6.25 -10.35 33.47
N ASP A 929 -5.75 -11.58 33.67
CA ASP A 929 -5.30 -12.07 34.98
C ASP A 929 -4.37 -13.28 34.83
N LYS A 930 -3.54 -13.58 35.85
CA LYS A 930 -2.63 -14.72 35.80
C LYS A 930 -3.31 -15.98 36.35
N PHE A 931 -3.78 -16.84 35.44
CA PHE A 931 -4.41 -18.09 35.82
C PHE A 931 -3.39 -19.14 36.31
N THR A 932 -3.65 -19.76 37.47
CA THR A 932 -2.77 -20.75 38.11
C THR A 932 -3.33 -22.17 38.12
N GLU A 933 -4.65 -22.31 37.97
CA GLU A 933 -5.38 -23.58 38.00
C GLU A 933 -6.37 -23.66 36.81
N PRO A 934 -6.89 -24.86 36.46
CA PRO A 934 -7.98 -24.99 35.48
C PRO A 934 -9.20 -24.16 35.88
N LEU A 935 -9.80 -23.48 34.91
CA LEU A 935 -10.91 -22.57 35.12
C LEU A 935 -12.25 -23.23 34.82
N PHE A 936 -13.11 -23.38 35.82
CA PHE A 936 -14.43 -23.99 35.69
C PHE A 936 -15.44 -22.94 35.23
N PRO A 937 -16.12 -23.12 34.07
CA PRO A 937 -17.18 -22.23 33.63
C PRO A 937 -18.35 -22.28 34.61
N GLY A 938 -18.68 -21.13 35.21
CA GLY A 938 -19.58 -21.02 36.36
C GLY A 938 -20.70 -20.02 36.12
N PHE A 939 -21.88 -20.30 36.66
CA PHE A 939 -23.08 -19.52 36.37
C PHE A 939 -23.87 -19.26 37.65
N TRP A 940 -24.40 -18.04 37.80
CA TRP A 940 -25.24 -17.66 38.93
C TRP A 940 -26.53 -16.96 38.52
N PHE A 941 -27.58 -17.12 39.33
CA PHE A 941 -28.95 -16.78 38.92
C PHE A 941 -29.70 -15.99 39.99
N ARG A 942 -30.31 -14.86 39.60
CA ARG A 942 -31.23 -14.11 40.48
C ARG A 942 -32.70 -14.35 40.14
N ASN A 943 -32.99 -14.59 38.85
CA ASN A 943 -34.20 -15.20 38.31
C ASN A 943 -33.99 -15.37 36.81
N GLY A 944 -33.63 -16.57 36.35
CA GLY A 944 -33.29 -16.78 34.94
C GLY A 944 -32.98 -18.22 34.54
N SER A 945 -32.46 -18.37 33.32
CA SER A 945 -31.97 -19.62 32.74
C SER A 945 -30.74 -19.37 31.88
N VAL A 946 -29.88 -20.39 31.76
CA VAL A 946 -28.78 -20.47 30.80
C VAL A 946 -28.86 -21.83 30.08
N THR A 947 -28.55 -21.82 28.78
CA THR A 947 -28.42 -22.99 27.91
C THR A 947 -27.05 -22.96 27.26
N LEU A 948 -26.27 -24.03 27.40
CA LEU A 948 -24.99 -24.23 26.74
C LEU A 948 -25.27 -24.64 25.29
N CYS A 949 -24.88 -23.81 24.34
CA CYS A 949 -25.09 -24.10 22.92
C CYS A 949 -24.25 -25.29 22.47
N GLU A 950 -24.66 -25.91 21.37
CA GLU A 950 -23.76 -26.72 20.54
C GLU A 950 -23.02 -25.78 19.58
N ILE A 951 -21.77 -26.14 19.25
CA ILE A 951 -20.85 -25.28 18.49
C ILE A 951 -20.75 -25.87 17.08
N ASP A 952 -21.77 -25.57 16.27
CA ASP A 952 -21.89 -25.98 14.86
C ASP A 952 -20.81 -25.35 13.97
#